data_AF-A0A524FXA0-F1
#
_entry.id   AF-A0A524FXA0-F1
#
_cell.length_a   1.000
_cell.length_b   1.000
_cell.length_c   1.000
_cell.angle_alpha   90.00
_cell.angle_beta   90.00
_cell.angle_gamma   90.00
#
_symmetry.space_group_name_H-M   'P 1'
#
loop_
_entity.id
_entity.type
_entity.pdbx_description
1 polymer ?
#
loop_
_entity_poly.entity_id
_entity_poly.type
_entity_poly.pdbx_seq_one_letter_code
_entity_poly.pdbx_strand_id
1 'polypeptide(L)'
;MFSCKKCNEPLFIRNAEMKDRILTLETQCLNGHKSARRVSDHNLQEMGPEIFKKMFICLYCGSNMSLVETRLQGSKVEGLFLCPKHGVEKREFPEFLLSTIEITASEVDSPRSIIDSFRCPQCGLIYAVHEMEKRGGLIEIDTRCANGHRAQRFLPETIDPPLLKRILQRVVHCDKCGLPGHIANVEGRGNIIRVQAACPVHGITRKDIPQAFLDLLKEAVSEIPEDAVLQSTLISRECRQPLAIRAIEDTKSAYRLKCVCPGKKDSTDLILPLTWNEPVAERITRAILTCDECGHLTHILSKRKSSKKVNFQIICPIHGVMQREAPPTIFNIVSDYEEKIDRLPSIVRSLSCEKCNMPLALRDVEERRGLIEFDVECRNGHRGKRLFRPGLDTETLVDLYKRFYQCPECYEQLDLVYVEPGAREDRVVQLCSIHGKFVFDIPPDHARAMQIAYDELQADKSKPPAEAPEPESPITLEVEAEPIISAESGVKVMRGCEIVGGKFDYKVKVLNNSGYVITNVTVSIVAYPLDCLELAGENVKSISRIEVGGFRSPQFTFYPSKDCVQGKVVATVSYIDFLDQLHTISVEPYLIRSVCDLLQPTKKTSQAFDLILTGLEKTQQEQDLDWNAKVLFTKAEMILPTKNFHVVDTEEHILAGEFIGTIRGYAEGKYTKNKVAVVIMICGPENGRHSVIKVEALGEDISMLPTTIDELADTMDSWVCLRCGAPLEPEQVEEIGRRLPIRCKYCTHTLTIALYLQ
;
A
#
# COMPACT_ATOMS: atom_id res chain seq x y z
N MET A 1 28.01 21.97 4.02
CA MET A 1 29.29 22.34 3.34
C MET A 1 29.30 22.02 1.83
N PHE A 2 28.75 20.87 1.40
CA PHE A 2 28.70 20.44 -0.01
C PHE A 2 27.37 20.76 -0.71
N SER A 3 26.92 22.02 -0.63
CA SER A 3 25.76 22.51 -1.40
C SER A 3 26.22 23.60 -2.37
N CYS A 4 25.62 23.61 -3.54
CA CYS A 4 25.89 24.58 -4.60
C CYS A 4 25.27 25.93 -4.24
N LYS A 5 26.06 26.99 -4.19
CA LYS A 5 25.54 28.34 -3.85
C LYS A 5 24.54 28.89 -4.85
N LYS A 6 24.55 28.40 -6.11
CA LYS A 6 23.69 28.91 -7.18
C LYS A 6 22.31 28.24 -7.22
N CYS A 7 22.23 26.95 -6.91
CA CYS A 7 20.99 26.18 -7.08
C CYS A 7 20.66 25.29 -5.86
N ASN A 8 21.39 25.42 -4.77
CA ASN A 8 21.27 24.66 -3.52
C ASN A 8 21.42 23.12 -3.63
N GLU A 9 21.56 22.57 -4.84
CA GLU A 9 21.83 21.15 -5.09
C GLU A 9 23.14 20.65 -4.43
N PRO A 10 23.22 19.36 -4.06
CA PRO A 10 24.46 18.74 -3.62
C PRO A 10 25.60 18.90 -4.63
N LEU A 11 26.80 19.09 -4.10
CA LEU A 11 28.05 19.10 -4.87
C LEU A 11 28.72 17.73 -4.84
N PHE A 12 29.20 17.29 -6.00
CA PHE A 12 29.90 16.02 -6.20
C PHE A 12 31.34 16.27 -6.63
N ILE A 13 32.25 15.37 -6.29
CA ILE A 13 33.69 15.57 -6.48
C ILE A 13 34.08 15.17 -7.89
N ARG A 14 34.71 16.07 -8.64
CA ARG A 14 35.28 15.80 -9.97
C ARG A 14 36.73 15.34 -9.85
N ASN A 15 37.54 16.09 -9.10
CA ASN A 15 38.96 15.83 -8.85
C ASN A 15 39.33 16.28 -7.44
N ALA A 16 40.42 15.74 -6.90
CA ALA A 16 41.01 16.14 -5.63
C ALA A 16 42.52 16.39 -5.80
N GLU A 17 43.04 17.42 -5.14
CA GLU A 17 44.46 17.74 -5.13
C GLU A 17 44.90 18.20 -3.74
N MET A 18 46.07 17.74 -3.29
CA MET A 18 46.63 18.10 -1.99
C MET A 18 47.76 19.11 -2.16
N LYS A 19 47.66 20.25 -1.48
CA LYS A 19 48.71 21.27 -1.44
C LYS A 19 48.79 21.90 -0.05
N ASP A 20 50.00 22.02 0.51
CA ASP A 20 50.24 22.64 1.82
C ASP A 20 49.35 22.08 2.95
N ARG A 21 49.12 20.75 2.96
CA ARG A 21 48.21 20.05 3.89
C ARG A 21 46.72 20.44 3.79
N ILE A 22 46.32 21.03 2.66
CA ILE A 22 44.94 21.38 2.35
C ILE A 22 44.51 20.60 1.09
N LEU A 23 43.49 19.75 1.26
CA LEU A 23 42.85 19.05 0.17
C LEU A 23 41.87 19.98 -0.53
N THR A 24 42.15 20.31 -1.79
CA THR A 24 41.23 21.06 -2.66
C THR A 24 40.44 20.06 -3.49
N LEU A 25 39.12 20.10 -3.33
CA LEU A 25 38.15 19.29 -4.06
C LEU A 25 37.52 20.16 -5.15
N GLU A 26 37.76 19.82 -6.41
CA GLU A 26 36.98 20.33 -7.51
C GLU A 26 35.61 19.67 -7.48
N THR A 27 34.56 20.46 -7.45
CA THR A 27 33.18 19.95 -7.29
C THR A 27 32.24 20.50 -8.35
N GLN A 28 31.20 19.73 -8.66
CA GLN A 28 30.15 20.10 -9.61
C GLN A 28 28.79 19.57 -9.11
N CYS A 29 27.72 20.37 -9.20
CA CYS A 29 26.37 19.86 -8.98
C CYS A 29 25.78 19.30 -10.29
N LEU A 30 24.66 18.58 -10.22
CA LEU A 30 24.01 17.98 -11.40
C LEU A 30 23.54 19.02 -12.44
N ASN A 31 23.33 20.28 -12.01
CA ASN A 31 23.02 21.40 -12.91
C ASN A 31 24.28 21.99 -13.60
N GLY A 32 25.45 21.38 -13.44
CA GLY A 32 26.69 21.79 -14.11
C GLY A 32 27.44 22.94 -13.45
N HIS A 33 26.96 23.49 -12.32
CA HIS A 33 27.66 24.55 -11.61
C HIS A 33 28.92 24.02 -10.91
N LYS A 34 30.08 24.54 -11.32
CA LYS A 34 31.39 24.18 -10.78
C LYS A 34 31.74 25.03 -9.57
N SER A 35 32.44 24.44 -8.61
CA SER A 35 32.94 25.11 -7.41
C SER A 35 34.16 24.37 -6.85
N ALA A 36 34.97 25.05 -6.05
CA ALA A 36 36.00 24.39 -5.23
C ALA A 36 35.57 24.30 -3.76
N ARG A 37 35.95 23.22 -3.07
CA ARG A 37 35.85 23.05 -1.62
C ARG A 37 37.23 22.72 -1.08
N ARG A 38 37.55 23.17 0.14
CA ARG A 38 38.84 22.94 0.77
C ARG A 38 38.63 22.28 2.13
N VAL A 39 39.40 21.26 2.40
CA VAL A 39 39.36 20.48 3.65
C VAL A 39 40.78 20.35 4.15
N SER A 40 41.02 20.62 5.43
CA SER A 40 42.34 20.40 6.04
C SER A 40 42.61 18.90 6.18
N ASP A 41 43.88 18.51 6.13
CA ASP A 41 44.31 17.12 6.32
C ASP A 41 43.75 16.47 7.60
N HIS A 42 43.75 17.22 8.70
CA HIS A 42 43.21 16.78 9.99
C HIS A 42 41.73 16.40 9.91
N ASN A 43 40.90 17.22 9.25
CA ASN A 43 39.47 16.96 9.14
C ASN A 43 39.16 15.81 8.15
N LEU A 44 40.11 15.48 7.28
CA LEU A 44 39.96 14.42 6.29
C LEU A 44 39.99 13.03 6.93
N GLN A 45 40.66 12.87 8.08
CA GLN A 45 40.70 11.59 8.80
C GLN A 45 39.31 11.18 9.33
N GLU A 46 38.52 12.13 9.82
CA GLU A 46 37.17 11.87 10.34
C GLU A 46 36.11 11.86 9.23
N MET A 47 36.19 12.79 8.27
CA MET A 47 35.14 12.99 7.26
C MET A 47 35.42 12.35 5.90
N GLY A 48 36.59 11.73 5.73
CA GLY A 48 37.10 11.21 4.46
C GLY A 48 36.09 10.32 3.72
N PRO A 49 35.61 9.21 4.33
CA PRO A 49 34.68 8.29 3.67
C PRO A 49 33.41 8.99 3.16
N GLU A 50 32.76 9.83 3.99
CA GLU A 50 31.55 10.57 3.58
C GLU A 50 31.80 11.57 2.46
N ILE A 51 32.95 12.25 2.49
CA ILE A 51 33.35 13.17 1.43
C ILE A 51 33.57 12.39 0.13
N PHE A 52 34.31 11.29 0.16
CA PHE A 52 34.63 10.51 -1.04
C PHE A 52 33.45 9.69 -1.56
N LYS A 53 32.39 9.41 -0.79
CA LYS A 53 31.12 8.90 -1.35
C LYS A 53 30.59 9.78 -2.48
N LYS A 54 30.80 11.11 -2.38
CA LYS A 54 30.42 12.08 -3.43
C LYS A 54 31.28 11.97 -4.70
N MET A 55 32.39 11.23 -4.65
CA MET A 55 33.23 10.89 -5.80
C MET A 55 32.71 9.68 -6.58
N PHE A 56 31.73 8.95 -6.06
CA PHE A 56 31.11 7.82 -6.75
C PHE A 56 29.80 8.21 -7.45
N ILE A 57 29.48 9.50 -7.55
CA ILE A 57 28.26 9.97 -8.22
C ILE A 57 28.58 10.52 -9.60
N CYS A 58 27.93 9.99 -10.63
CA CYS A 58 28.02 10.47 -12.00
C CYS A 58 27.51 11.92 -12.10
N LEU A 59 28.33 12.82 -12.64
CA LEU A 59 28.02 14.25 -12.70
C LEU A 59 26.92 14.61 -13.70
N TYR A 60 26.52 13.66 -14.54
CA TYR A 60 25.52 13.86 -15.60
C TYR A 60 24.13 13.31 -15.24
N CYS A 61 24.04 12.18 -14.52
CA CYS A 61 22.74 11.56 -14.17
C CYS A 61 22.52 11.31 -12.68
N GLY A 62 23.50 11.57 -11.82
CA GLY A 62 23.38 11.33 -10.39
C GLY A 62 23.39 9.86 -9.97
N SER A 63 23.59 8.91 -10.88
CA SER A 63 23.70 7.48 -10.55
C SER A 63 25.03 7.18 -9.85
N ASN A 64 25.01 6.19 -8.94
CA ASN A 64 26.24 5.65 -8.37
C ASN A 64 27.07 5.00 -9.47
N MET A 65 28.39 5.13 -9.36
CA MET A 65 29.38 4.57 -10.25
C MET A 65 30.17 3.50 -9.53
N SER A 66 30.73 2.55 -10.27
CA SER A 66 31.67 1.55 -9.74
C SER A 66 33.11 1.99 -10.02
N LEU A 67 34.04 1.81 -9.08
CA LEU A 67 35.46 1.95 -9.37
C LEU A 67 35.93 0.70 -10.14
N VAL A 68 36.49 0.89 -11.34
CA VAL A 68 36.89 -0.22 -12.24
C VAL A 68 38.40 -0.43 -12.24
N GLU A 69 39.17 0.65 -12.29
CA GLU A 69 40.64 0.60 -12.37
C GLU A 69 41.23 1.82 -11.67
N THR A 70 42.40 1.66 -11.06
CA THR A 70 43.22 2.76 -10.52
C THR A 70 44.61 2.71 -11.15
N ARG A 71 45.15 3.86 -11.55
CA ARG A 71 46.47 3.99 -12.16
C ARG A 71 47.30 5.02 -11.41
N LEU A 72 48.45 4.60 -10.88
CA LEU A 72 49.40 5.47 -10.20
C LEU A 72 50.22 6.28 -11.21
N GLN A 73 50.25 7.61 -11.07
CA GLN A 73 51.07 8.53 -11.85
C GLN A 73 51.78 9.52 -10.92
N GLY A 74 52.96 9.12 -10.42
CA GLY A 74 53.70 9.91 -9.42
C GLY A 74 52.93 9.97 -8.10
N SER A 75 52.67 11.19 -7.58
CA SER A 75 51.90 11.40 -6.35
C SER A 75 50.38 11.48 -6.56
N LYS A 76 49.91 11.30 -7.81
CA LYS A 76 48.49 11.32 -8.19
C LYS A 76 48.06 9.92 -8.62
N VAL A 77 46.81 9.59 -8.32
CA VAL A 77 46.11 8.39 -8.80
C VAL A 77 45.00 8.83 -9.74
N GLU A 78 44.96 8.22 -10.91
CA GLU A 78 43.83 8.30 -11.84
C GLU A 78 42.91 7.11 -11.59
N GLY A 79 41.71 7.36 -11.07
CA GLY A 79 40.65 6.36 -10.93
C GLY A 79 39.71 6.39 -12.13
N LEU A 80 39.38 5.21 -12.66
CA LEU A 80 38.36 5.00 -13.69
C LEU A 80 37.06 4.57 -13.02
N PHE A 81 36.06 5.46 -13.01
CA PHE A 81 34.74 5.21 -12.43
C PHE A 81 33.74 4.94 -13.55
N LEU A 82 32.92 3.90 -13.41
CA LEU A 82 31.96 3.49 -14.42
C LEU A 82 30.54 3.90 -14.04
N CYS A 83 29.96 4.84 -14.78
CA CYS A 83 28.54 5.12 -14.73
C CYS A 83 27.78 4.11 -15.61
N PRO A 84 26.73 3.44 -15.10
CA PRO A 84 25.97 2.47 -15.88
C PRO A 84 25.21 3.08 -17.06
N LYS A 85 25.07 4.42 -17.11
CA LYS A 85 24.40 5.16 -18.19
C LYS A 85 25.34 5.90 -19.14
N HIS A 86 26.48 6.40 -18.66
CA HIS A 86 27.37 7.29 -19.42
C HIS A 86 28.77 6.72 -19.68
N GLY A 87 29.08 5.54 -19.14
CA GLY A 87 30.38 4.89 -19.33
C GLY A 87 31.43 5.42 -18.35
N VAL A 88 32.70 5.40 -18.77
CA VAL A 88 33.85 5.69 -17.90
C VAL A 88 34.02 7.19 -17.69
N GLU A 89 34.13 7.58 -16.42
CA GLU A 89 34.57 8.89 -15.97
C GLU A 89 35.93 8.76 -15.27
N LYS A 90 36.90 9.54 -15.75
CA LYS A 90 38.23 9.66 -15.14
C LYS A 90 38.18 10.67 -14.00
N ARG A 91 38.77 10.34 -12.85
CA ARG A 91 38.92 11.26 -11.72
C ARG A 91 40.30 11.13 -11.11
N GLU A 92 40.90 12.26 -10.75
CA GLU A 92 42.22 12.31 -10.14
C GLU A 92 42.14 12.59 -8.64
N PHE A 93 43.00 11.94 -7.86
CA PHE A 93 43.13 12.15 -6.43
C PHE A 93 44.55 11.82 -5.93
N PRO A 94 44.99 12.38 -4.78
CA PRO A 94 46.29 12.05 -4.18
C PRO A 94 46.45 10.56 -3.82
N GLU A 95 47.66 10.01 -4.00
CA GLU A 95 47.97 8.60 -3.72
C GLU A 95 47.58 8.12 -2.31
N PHE A 96 47.85 8.93 -1.28
CA PHE A 96 47.57 8.55 0.11
C PHE A 96 46.07 8.33 0.41
N LEU A 97 45.18 8.73 -0.50
CA LEU A 97 43.73 8.54 -0.40
C LEU A 97 43.21 7.29 -1.10
N LEU A 98 44.09 6.54 -1.79
CA LEU A 98 43.72 5.34 -2.52
C LEU A 98 43.00 4.32 -1.63
N SER A 99 43.56 4.02 -0.46
CA SER A 99 42.95 3.06 0.48
C SER A 99 41.56 3.51 0.96
N THR A 100 41.39 4.81 1.26
CA THR A 100 40.09 5.37 1.65
C THR A 100 39.07 5.26 0.52
N ILE A 101 39.48 5.50 -0.72
CA ILE A 101 38.60 5.40 -1.90
C ILE A 101 38.23 3.95 -2.20
N GLU A 102 39.16 3.00 -2.05
CA GLU A 102 38.87 1.57 -2.20
C GLU A 102 37.89 1.05 -1.13
N ILE A 103 38.05 1.48 0.13
CA ILE A 103 37.09 1.19 1.19
C ILE A 103 35.73 1.81 0.87
N THR A 104 35.71 3.07 0.44
CA THR A 104 34.46 3.75 0.07
C THR A 104 33.77 3.05 -1.11
N ALA A 105 34.54 2.49 -2.06
CA ALA A 105 33.99 1.77 -3.21
C ALA A 105 33.15 0.56 -2.80
N SER A 106 33.52 -0.14 -1.72
CA SER A 106 32.77 -1.31 -1.24
C SER A 106 31.48 -0.93 -0.52
N GLU A 107 31.38 0.29 0.01
CA GLU A 107 30.17 0.82 0.65
C GLU A 107 29.14 1.38 -0.35
N VAL A 108 29.56 1.66 -1.59
CA VAL A 108 28.67 2.24 -2.60
C VAL A 108 27.85 1.14 -3.26
N ASP A 109 26.52 1.24 -3.11
CA ASP A 109 25.55 0.36 -3.78
C ASP A 109 25.48 0.64 -5.29
N SER A 110 26.50 0.15 -6.01
CA SER A 110 26.54 0.14 -7.46
C SER A 110 25.63 -0.92 -8.10
N PRO A 111 25.37 -2.11 -7.50
CA PRO A 111 24.41 -3.09 -8.04
C PRO A 111 23.03 -2.50 -8.29
N ARG A 112 22.48 -1.74 -7.34
CA ARG A 112 21.16 -1.11 -7.50
C ARG A 112 21.16 -0.06 -8.60
N SER A 113 22.19 0.78 -8.67
CA SER A 113 22.30 1.78 -9.74
C SER A 113 22.41 1.14 -11.14
N ILE A 114 23.06 -0.02 -11.25
CA ILE A 114 23.08 -0.82 -12.48
C ILE A 114 21.65 -1.26 -12.83
N ILE A 115 20.93 -1.93 -11.92
CA ILE A 115 19.55 -2.41 -12.18
C ILE A 115 18.60 -1.26 -12.56
N ASP A 116 18.72 -0.12 -11.88
CA ASP A 116 17.87 1.06 -12.12
C ASP A 116 18.17 1.74 -13.46
N SER A 117 19.43 1.70 -13.92
CA SER A 117 19.80 2.25 -15.24
C SER A 117 19.04 1.57 -16.38
N PHE A 118 18.61 0.35 -16.14
CA PHE A 118 17.94 -0.55 -17.07
C PHE A 118 16.41 -0.35 -17.07
N ARG A 119 15.93 0.80 -16.59
CA ARG A 119 14.59 1.35 -16.81
C ARG A 119 14.67 2.56 -17.75
N CYS A 120 13.70 2.68 -18.63
CA CYS A 120 13.62 3.79 -19.57
C CYS A 120 13.26 5.08 -18.82
N PRO A 121 14.12 6.13 -18.84
CA PRO A 121 13.81 7.37 -18.13
C PRO A 121 12.63 8.12 -18.77
N GLN A 122 12.26 7.82 -20.01
CA GLN A 122 11.17 8.49 -20.72
C GLN A 122 9.80 7.87 -20.46
N CYS A 123 9.71 6.54 -20.27
CA CYS A 123 8.42 5.86 -20.10
C CYS A 123 8.35 4.88 -18.91
N GLY A 124 9.42 4.77 -18.11
CA GLY A 124 9.50 3.87 -16.95
C GLY A 124 9.60 2.37 -17.27
N LEU A 125 9.39 1.97 -18.53
CA LEU A 125 9.43 0.58 -18.95
C LEU A 125 10.84 -0.01 -18.86
N ILE A 126 10.89 -1.31 -18.55
CA ILE A 126 12.12 -2.08 -18.47
C ILE A 126 12.76 -2.19 -19.86
N TYR A 127 14.07 -1.97 -19.90
CA TYR A 127 14.88 -2.18 -21.09
C TYR A 127 15.14 -3.67 -21.32
N ALA A 128 14.86 -4.14 -22.54
CA ALA A 128 15.36 -5.41 -23.06
C ALA A 128 16.77 -5.20 -23.62
N VAL A 129 17.63 -6.21 -23.48
CA VAL A 129 18.98 -6.21 -24.05
C VAL A 129 18.89 -6.57 -25.52
N HIS A 130 19.33 -5.69 -26.42
CA HIS A 130 19.33 -5.91 -27.86
C HIS A 130 20.66 -6.53 -28.33
N GLU A 131 21.77 -5.95 -27.85
CA GLU A 131 23.13 -6.35 -28.21
C GLU A 131 24.06 -6.14 -27.00
N MET A 132 25.07 -6.98 -26.89
CA MET A 132 26.08 -6.91 -25.82
C MET A 132 27.46 -7.14 -26.42
N GLU A 133 28.39 -6.25 -26.09
CA GLU A 133 29.77 -6.31 -26.55
C GLU A 133 30.73 -6.18 -25.37
N LYS A 134 31.90 -6.81 -25.48
CA LYS A 134 32.96 -6.69 -24.49
C LYS A 134 34.10 -5.88 -25.09
N ARG A 135 34.38 -4.70 -24.53
CA ARG A 135 35.39 -3.77 -25.06
C ARG A 135 36.12 -3.07 -23.92
N GLY A 136 37.46 -3.09 -23.96
CA GLY A 136 38.30 -2.29 -23.07
C GLY A 136 38.09 -2.56 -21.57
N GLY A 137 37.85 -3.80 -21.16
CA GLY A 137 37.61 -4.16 -19.75
C GLY A 137 36.17 -3.91 -19.26
N LEU A 138 35.25 -3.61 -20.18
CA LEU A 138 33.84 -3.28 -19.89
C LEU A 138 32.91 -4.08 -20.78
N ILE A 139 31.65 -4.15 -20.36
CA ILE A 139 30.55 -4.71 -21.14
C ILE A 139 29.65 -3.55 -21.56
N GLU A 140 29.58 -3.30 -22.87
CA GLU A 140 28.66 -2.33 -23.48
C GLU A 140 27.38 -3.06 -23.88
N ILE A 141 26.22 -2.47 -23.56
CA ILE A 141 24.92 -3.11 -23.76
C ILE A 141 23.99 -2.12 -24.45
N ASP A 142 23.60 -2.44 -25.67
CA ASP A 142 22.55 -1.73 -26.34
C ASP A 142 21.19 -2.26 -25.90
N THR A 143 20.34 -1.34 -25.47
CA THR A 143 19.05 -1.67 -24.90
C THR A 143 17.90 -0.97 -25.60
N ARG A 144 16.72 -1.61 -25.57
CA ARG A 144 15.50 -1.07 -26.17
C ARG A 144 14.28 -1.35 -25.28
N CYS A 145 13.47 -0.33 -25.03
CA CYS A 145 12.21 -0.51 -24.29
C CYS A 145 11.06 -0.79 -25.27
N ALA A 146 9.92 -1.27 -24.77
CA ALA A 146 8.78 -1.63 -25.60
C ALA A 146 8.18 -0.46 -26.41
N ASN A 147 8.44 0.80 -26.00
CA ASN A 147 8.04 1.99 -26.76
C ASN A 147 9.06 2.39 -27.83
N GLY A 148 10.14 1.62 -27.98
CA GLY A 148 11.13 1.82 -29.03
C GLY A 148 12.31 2.73 -28.66
N HIS A 149 12.30 3.37 -27.48
CA HIS A 149 13.43 4.16 -27.00
C HIS A 149 14.67 3.27 -26.84
N ARG A 150 15.82 3.78 -27.29
CA ARG A 150 17.11 3.09 -27.25
C ARG A 150 18.03 3.76 -26.24
N ALA A 151 18.88 2.97 -25.60
CA ALA A 151 19.93 3.50 -24.73
C ALA A 151 21.10 2.52 -24.62
N GLN A 152 22.30 3.05 -24.48
CA GLN A 152 23.49 2.27 -24.19
C GLN A 152 23.70 2.17 -22.68
N ARG A 153 24.10 1.00 -22.19
CA ARG A 153 24.42 0.73 -20.78
C ARG A 153 25.80 0.12 -20.66
N PHE A 154 26.41 0.31 -19.50
CA PHE A 154 27.78 -0.12 -19.26
C PHE A 154 27.86 -0.92 -17.97
N LEU A 155 28.55 -2.05 -18.00
CA LEU A 155 28.84 -2.88 -16.83
C LEU A 155 30.36 -3.09 -16.70
N PRO A 156 30.86 -3.24 -15.46
CA PRO A 156 32.23 -3.66 -15.26
C PRO A 156 32.38 -5.13 -15.68
N GLU A 157 33.54 -5.51 -16.19
CA GLU A 157 33.83 -6.93 -16.50
C GLU A 157 33.86 -7.80 -15.25
N THR A 158 34.18 -7.22 -14.10
CA THR A 158 34.20 -7.86 -12.77
C THR A 158 32.84 -7.87 -12.07
N ILE A 159 31.74 -7.67 -12.81
CA ILE A 159 30.39 -7.66 -12.25
C ILE A 159 30.06 -8.98 -11.53
N ASP A 160 29.39 -8.85 -10.39
CA ASP A 160 28.92 -9.99 -9.60
C ASP A 160 28.02 -10.93 -10.44
N PRO A 161 28.27 -12.26 -10.46
CA PRO A 161 27.54 -13.18 -11.33
C PRO A 161 26.01 -13.19 -11.11
N PRO A 162 25.47 -13.19 -9.88
CA PRO A 162 24.04 -13.00 -9.63
C PRO A 162 23.45 -11.75 -10.29
N LEU A 163 24.15 -10.61 -10.21
CA LEU A 163 23.71 -9.37 -10.85
C LEU A 163 23.75 -9.50 -12.39
N LEU A 164 24.80 -10.10 -12.93
CA LEU A 164 24.92 -10.34 -14.37
C LEU A 164 23.82 -11.28 -14.88
N LYS A 165 23.46 -12.34 -14.15
CA LYS A 165 22.32 -13.22 -14.49
C LYS A 165 21.02 -12.43 -14.63
N ARG A 166 20.70 -11.55 -13.68
CA ARG A 166 19.50 -10.67 -13.74
C ARG A 166 19.50 -9.77 -14.98
N ILE A 167 20.67 -9.35 -15.45
CA ILE A 167 20.79 -8.56 -16.68
C ILE A 167 20.65 -9.47 -17.92
N LEU A 168 21.26 -10.65 -17.90
CA LEU A 168 21.16 -11.63 -18.98
C LEU A 168 19.74 -12.16 -19.18
N GLN A 169 18.91 -12.25 -18.14
CA GLN A 169 17.47 -12.54 -18.27
C GLN A 169 16.77 -11.55 -19.25
N ARG A 170 17.25 -10.30 -19.34
CA ARG A 170 16.71 -9.28 -20.26
C ARG A 170 17.10 -9.51 -21.71
N VAL A 171 18.03 -10.43 -22.00
CA VAL A 171 18.32 -10.88 -23.36
C VAL A 171 17.10 -11.62 -23.92
N VAL A 172 16.41 -12.45 -23.15
CA VAL A 172 15.21 -13.15 -23.69
C VAL A 172 13.95 -12.28 -23.72
N HIS A 173 13.99 -11.05 -23.19
CA HIS A 173 12.84 -10.15 -23.22
C HIS A 173 12.62 -9.57 -24.63
N CYS A 174 11.36 -9.41 -25.04
CA CYS A 174 11.04 -8.88 -26.36
C CYS A 174 11.25 -7.36 -26.44
N ASP A 175 11.98 -6.90 -27.46
CA ASP A 175 12.22 -5.46 -27.68
C ASP A 175 10.95 -4.65 -28.02
N LYS A 176 9.88 -5.32 -28.45
CA LYS A 176 8.61 -4.69 -28.86
C LYS A 176 7.54 -4.68 -27.76
N CYS A 177 7.53 -5.67 -26.86
CA CYS A 177 6.54 -5.72 -25.76
C CYS A 177 7.10 -5.74 -24.36
N GLY A 178 8.39 -5.98 -24.18
CA GLY A 178 9.03 -6.15 -22.88
C GLY A 178 8.69 -7.46 -22.18
N LEU A 179 7.87 -8.34 -22.77
CA LEU A 179 7.55 -9.63 -22.17
C LEU A 179 8.77 -10.56 -22.20
N PRO A 180 8.97 -11.38 -21.14
CA PRO A 180 9.97 -12.44 -21.16
C PRO A 180 9.62 -13.46 -22.26
N GLY A 181 10.64 -13.89 -23.00
CA GLY A 181 10.55 -14.95 -23.99
C GLY A 181 11.39 -16.16 -23.59
N HIS A 182 11.62 -17.05 -24.54
CA HIS A 182 12.50 -18.21 -24.37
C HIS A 182 13.59 -18.23 -25.46
N ILE A 183 14.67 -18.97 -25.21
CA ILE A 183 15.70 -19.21 -26.21
C ILE A 183 15.18 -20.25 -27.20
N ALA A 184 14.94 -19.85 -28.44
CA ALA A 184 14.52 -20.76 -29.51
C ALA A 184 15.71 -21.44 -30.19
N ASN A 185 16.82 -20.72 -30.37
CA ASN A 185 18.06 -21.24 -30.95
C ASN A 185 19.25 -20.36 -30.55
N VAL A 186 20.46 -20.91 -30.61
CA VAL A 186 21.72 -20.18 -30.43
C VAL A 186 22.69 -20.56 -31.55
N GLU A 187 23.18 -19.56 -32.28
CA GLU A 187 24.18 -19.75 -33.34
C GLU A 187 25.54 -19.17 -32.88
N GLY A 188 26.59 -19.98 -32.88
CA GLY A 188 27.96 -19.52 -32.58
C GLY A 188 28.61 -18.82 -33.78
N ARG A 189 29.26 -17.67 -33.56
CA ARG A 189 29.97 -16.87 -34.58
C ARG A 189 31.29 -16.32 -34.01
N GLY A 190 32.28 -17.19 -33.86
CA GLY A 190 33.57 -16.81 -33.26
C GLY A 190 33.42 -16.45 -31.78
N ASN A 191 33.75 -15.22 -31.40
CA ASN A 191 33.63 -14.73 -30.02
C ASN A 191 32.24 -14.18 -29.65
N ILE A 192 31.31 -14.19 -30.60
CA ILE A 192 29.93 -13.70 -30.43
C ILE A 192 28.98 -14.87 -30.68
N ILE A 193 27.88 -14.91 -29.92
CA ILE A 193 26.74 -15.79 -30.17
C ILE A 193 25.54 -14.97 -30.56
N ARG A 194 24.77 -15.52 -31.50
CA ARG A 194 23.47 -14.99 -31.89
C ARG A 194 22.37 -15.80 -31.23
N VAL A 195 21.74 -15.20 -30.23
CA VAL A 195 20.60 -15.75 -29.51
C VAL A 195 19.31 -15.41 -30.26
N GLN A 196 18.55 -16.44 -30.64
CA GLN A 196 17.21 -16.28 -31.18
C GLN A 196 16.21 -16.37 -30.02
N ALA A 197 15.74 -15.23 -29.53
CA ALA A 197 14.77 -15.14 -28.45
C ALA A 197 13.34 -15.07 -29.01
N ALA A 198 12.49 -16.03 -28.66
CA ALA A 198 11.10 -16.11 -29.12
C ALA A 198 10.14 -15.45 -28.11
N CYS A 199 9.50 -14.37 -28.56
CA CYS A 199 8.45 -13.68 -27.85
C CYS A 199 7.09 -14.36 -28.11
N PRO A 200 6.23 -14.51 -27.08
CA PRO A 200 4.91 -15.13 -27.25
C PRO A 200 3.99 -14.39 -28.22
N VAL A 201 4.18 -13.07 -28.37
CA VAL A 201 3.34 -12.16 -29.18
C VAL A 201 3.98 -11.85 -30.52
N HIS A 202 5.29 -11.57 -30.53
CA HIS A 202 5.98 -10.99 -31.69
C HIS A 202 6.89 -11.97 -32.43
N GLY A 203 6.99 -13.22 -31.97
CA GLY A 203 7.84 -14.25 -32.57
C GLY A 203 9.32 -14.05 -32.27
N ILE A 204 10.17 -14.56 -33.17
CA ILE A 204 11.63 -14.64 -32.97
C ILE A 204 12.29 -13.27 -33.19
N THR A 205 13.14 -12.89 -32.23
CA THR A 205 14.06 -11.76 -32.29
C THR A 205 15.50 -12.26 -32.18
N ARG A 206 16.44 -11.57 -32.84
CA ARG A 206 17.86 -11.96 -32.85
C ARG A 206 18.65 -10.96 -32.03
N LYS A 207 19.53 -11.47 -31.17
CA LYS A 207 20.32 -10.68 -30.23
C LYS A 207 21.74 -11.23 -30.19
N ASP A 208 22.72 -10.37 -30.28
CA ASP A 208 24.12 -10.76 -30.32
C ASP A 208 24.75 -10.47 -28.94
N ILE A 209 25.39 -11.49 -28.34
CA ILE A 209 26.07 -11.36 -27.04
C ILE A 209 27.44 -12.09 -27.08
N PRO A 210 28.38 -11.80 -26.18
CA PRO A 210 29.67 -12.49 -26.14
C PRO A 210 29.51 -13.99 -25.83
N GLN A 211 30.27 -14.83 -26.52
CA GLN A 211 30.28 -16.29 -26.35
C GLN A 211 30.55 -16.70 -24.89
N ALA A 212 31.35 -15.92 -24.17
CA ALA A 212 31.69 -16.15 -22.77
C ALA A 212 30.47 -16.12 -21.82
N PHE A 213 29.35 -15.52 -22.22
CA PHE A 213 28.13 -15.42 -21.40
C PHE A 213 27.07 -16.47 -21.75
N LEU A 214 27.33 -17.40 -22.67
CA LEU A 214 26.34 -18.39 -23.10
C LEU A 214 25.85 -19.27 -21.94
N ASP A 215 26.75 -19.83 -21.16
CA ASP A 215 26.39 -20.77 -20.10
C ASP A 215 25.64 -20.06 -18.96
N LEU A 216 26.12 -18.87 -18.58
CA LEU A 216 25.47 -18.01 -17.60
C LEU A 216 24.08 -17.53 -18.08
N LEU A 217 23.92 -17.24 -19.38
CA LEU A 217 22.62 -16.90 -19.95
C LEU A 217 21.65 -18.07 -19.85
N LYS A 218 22.07 -19.29 -20.20
CA LYS A 218 21.22 -20.49 -20.11
C LYS A 218 20.74 -20.72 -18.68
N GLU A 219 21.66 -20.60 -17.72
CA GLU A 219 21.35 -20.69 -16.30
C GLU A 219 20.36 -19.58 -15.88
N ALA A 220 20.65 -18.33 -16.22
CA ALA A 220 19.79 -17.19 -15.90
C ALA A 220 18.37 -17.32 -16.48
N VAL A 221 18.23 -17.86 -17.69
CA VAL A 221 16.93 -18.12 -18.33
C VAL A 221 16.20 -19.29 -17.68
N SER A 222 16.90 -20.33 -17.23
CA SER A 222 16.30 -21.44 -16.49
C SER A 222 15.77 -21.04 -15.11
N GLU A 223 16.30 -19.96 -14.53
CA GLU A 223 15.81 -19.37 -13.28
C GLU A 223 14.53 -18.54 -13.47
N ILE A 224 14.09 -18.26 -14.70
CA ILE A 224 12.83 -17.54 -14.95
C ILE A 224 11.66 -18.50 -14.74
N PRO A 225 10.78 -18.28 -13.74
CA PRO A 225 9.66 -19.16 -13.51
C PRO A 225 8.70 -19.15 -14.72
N GLU A 226 8.32 -20.34 -15.23
CA GLU A 226 7.42 -20.44 -16.39
C GLU A 226 6.04 -19.80 -16.11
N ASP A 227 5.58 -19.86 -14.86
CA ASP A 227 4.33 -19.25 -14.42
C ASP A 227 4.40 -17.71 -14.47
N ALA A 228 5.56 -17.10 -14.21
CA ALA A 228 5.78 -15.67 -14.34
C ALA A 228 5.72 -15.21 -15.80
N VAL A 229 6.26 -16.02 -16.73
CA VAL A 229 6.13 -15.79 -18.18
C VAL A 229 4.67 -15.88 -18.60
N LEU A 230 3.96 -16.92 -18.15
CA LEU A 230 2.55 -17.10 -18.46
C LEU A 230 1.68 -15.97 -17.87
N GLN A 231 1.93 -15.58 -16.62
CA GLN A 231 1.23 -14.48 -15.95
C GLN A 231 1.37 -13.17 -16.72
N SER A 232 2.60 -12.80 -17.08
CA SER A 232 2.84 -11.57 -17.83
C SER A 232 2.22 -11.61 -19.23
N THR A 233 2.12 -12.81 -19.83
CA THR A 233 1.54 -13.03 -21.16
C THR A 233 0.01 -13.02 -21.15
N LEU A 234 -0.63 -13.54 -20.10
CA LEU A 234 -2.09 -13.57 -19.94
C LEU A 234 -2.69 -12.28 -19.36
N ILE A 235 -1.95 -11.17 -19.38
CA ILE A 235 -2.44 -9.85 -19.00
C ILE A 235 -2.43 -8.95 -20.23
N SER A 236 -3.56 -8.32 -20.53
CA SER A 236 -3.64 -7.36 -21.61
C SER A 236 -2.74 -6.16 -21.36
N ARG A 237 -1.98 -5.77 -22.39
CA ARG A 237 -1.06 -4.62 -22.30
C ARG A 237 -1.80 -3.28 -22.28
N GLU A 238 -3.00 -3.24 -22.84
CA GLU A 238 -3.79 -2.01 -22.91
C GLU A 238 -4.68 -1.83 -21.68
N CYS A 239 -5.44 -2.88 -21.32
CA CYS A 239 -6.45 -2.82 -20.28
C CYS A 239 -5.92 -3.27 -18.90
N ARG A 240 -4.73 -3.90 -18.85
CA ARG A 240 -4.12 -4.54 -17.65
C ARG A 240 -5.00 -5.60 -16.98
N GLN A 241 -6.08 -6.02 -17.64
CA GLN A 241 -6.95 -7.09 -17.17
C GLN A 241 -6.44 -8.46 -17.63
N PRO A 242 -6.73 -9.54 -16.87
CA PRO A 242 -6.50 -10.90 -17.31
C PRO A 242 -7.21 -11.20 -18.64
N LEU A 243 -6.53 -11.91 -19.52
CA LEU A 243 -7.07 -12.37 -20.79
C LEU A 243 -7.89 -13.65 -20.60
N ALA A 244 -9.00 -13.75 -21.32
CA ALA A 244 -9.77 -14.99 -21.44
C ALA A 244 -9.21 -15.85 -22.59
N ILE A 245 -8.96 -17.14 -22.36
CA ILE A 245 -8.54 -18.07 -23.41
C ILE A 245 -9.79 -18.65 -24.06
N ARG A 246 -10.01 -18.40 -25.36
CA ARG A 246 -11.12 -18.95 -26.14
C ARG A 246 -10.80 -20.31 -26.73
N ALA A 247 -9.56 -20.51 -27.17
CA ALA A 247 -9.12 -21.76 -27.74
C ALA A 247 -7.63 -22.03 -27.48
N ILE A 248 -7.28 -23.30 -27.35
CA ILE A 248 -5.90 -23.80 -27.32
C ILE A 248 -5.70 -24.73 -28.51
N GLU A 249 -4.59 -24.56 -29.24
CA GLU A 249 -4.20 -25.41 -30.37
C GLU A 249 -2.80 -25.98 -30.13
N ASP A 250 -2.61 -27.28 -30.39
CA ASP A 250 -1.29 -27.90 -30.40
C ASP A 250 -0.51 -27.45 -31.63
N THR A 251 0.75 -27.05 -31.43
CA THR A 251 1.72 -26.85 -32.50
C THR A 251 2.88 -27.84 -32.35
N LYS A 252 3.80 -27.89 -33.32
CA LYS A 252 4.92 -28.88 -33.30
C LYS A 252 5.79 -28.82 -32.03
N SER A 253 5.87 -27.67 -31.36
CA SER A 253 6.79 -27.45 -30.23
C SER A 253 6.21 -26.54 -29.13
N ALA A 254 4.94 -26.14 -29.21
CA ALA A 254 4.34 -25.14 -28.33
C ALA A 254 2.79 -25.22 -28.37
N TYR A 255 2.13 -24.47 -27.50
CA TYR A 255 0.68 -24.24 -27.54
C TYR A 255 0.38 -22.86 -28.12
N ARG A 256 -0.61 -22.77 -29.00
CA ARG A 256 -1.19 -21.48 -29.42
C ARG A 256 -2.44 -21.22 -28.60
N LEU A 257 -2.42 -20.15 -27.81
CA LEU A 257 -3.53 -19.66 -27.01
C LEU A 257 -4.22 -18.51 -27.77
N LYS A 258 -5.49 -18.68 -28.11
CA LYS A 258 -6.32 -17.62 -28.70
C LYS A 258 -7.03 -16.87 -27.59
N CYS A 259 -6.56 -15.67 -27.28
CA CYS A 259 -6.99 -14.91 -26.11
C CYS A 259 -7.84 -13.69 -26.49
N VAL A 260 -8.68 -13.21 -25.57
CA VAL A 260 -9.47 -11.97 -25.70
C VAL A 260 -9.36 -11.11 -24.43
N CYS A 261 -9.19 -9.79 -24.55
CA CYS A 261 -9.35 -8.87 -23.39
C CYS A 261 -10.86 -8.70 -23.12
N PRO A 262 -11.35 -9.02 -21.90
CA PRO A 262 -12.72 -8.76 -21.51
C PRO A 262 -13.15 -7.32 -21.80
N GLY A 263 -14.37 -7.14 -22.30
CA GLY A 263 -14.97 -5.84 -22.59
C GLY A 263 -14.47 -5.13 -23.87
N LYS A 264 -13.28 -5.49 -24.39
CA LYS A 264 -12.71 -4.88 -25.61
C LYS A 264 -12.91 -5.69 -26.89
N LYS A 265 -13.20 -6.99 -26.79
CA LYS A 265 -13.32 -7.95 -27.91
C LYS A 265 -12.06 -8.12 -28.78
N ASP A 266 -10.97 -7.43 -28.46
CA ASP A 266 -9.68 -7.59 -29.15
C ASP A 266 -9.12 -8.99 -28.89
N SER A 267 -8.88 -9.73 -29.98
CA SER A 267 -8.27 -11.05 -29.95
C SER A 267 -6.76 -10.98 -30.14
N THR A 268 -6.01 -11.74 -29.34
CA THR A 268 -4.55 -11.88 -29.47
C THR A 268 -4.18 -13.35 -29.44
N ASP A 269 -3.36 -13.77 -30.41
CA ASP A 269 -2.79 -15.11 -30.45
C ASP A 269 -1.42 -15.13 -29.76
N LEU A 270 -1.25 -16.05 -28.82
CA LEU A 270 -0.04 -16.20 -28.01
C LEU A 270 0.54 -17.60 -28.26
N ILE A 271 1.83 -17.70 -28.59
CA ILE A 271 2.51 -18.99 -28.79
C ILE A 271 3.53 -19.21 -27.67
N LEU A 272 3.29 -20.22 -26.84
CA LEU A 272 4.10 -20.50 -25.66
C LEU A 272 4.51 -21.97 -25.59
N PRO A 273 5.80 -22.29 -25.39
CA PRO A 273 6.18 -23.60 -24.88
C PRO A 273 5.71 -23.66 -23.42
N LEU A 274 4.80 -24.58 -23.11
CA LEU A 274 4.28 -24.76 -21.76
C LEU A 274 4.73 -26.12 -21.23
N THR A 275 5.37 -26.13 -20.07
CA THR A 275 5.54 -27.34 -19.27
C THR A 275 4.39 -27.37 -18.26
N TRP A 276 3.59 -28.44 -18.27
CA TRP A 276 2.44 -28.56 -17.39
C TRP A 276 2.88 -28.88 -15.96
N ASN A 277 3.09 -27.83 -15.16
CA ASN A 277 3.19 -27.89 -13.71
C ASN A 277 1.90 -27.32 -13.07
N GLU A 278 1.77 -27.45 -11.76
CA GLU A 278 0.56 -27.02 -11.03
C GLU A 278 0.22 -25.53 -11.21
N PRO A 279 1.16 -24.57 -11.05
CA PRO A 279 0.89 -23.14 -11.31
C PRO A 279 0.44 -22.83 -12.74
N VAL A 280 1.04 -23.46 -13.74
CA VAL A 280 0.67 -23.29 -15.16
C VAL A 280 -0.72 -23.87 -15.42
N ALA A 281 -0.99 -25.07 -14.92
CA ALA A 281 -2.29 -25.74 -15.04
C ALA A 281 -3.42 -24.92 -14.43
N GLU A 282 -3.24 -24.40 -13.21
CA GLU A 282 -4.24 -23.56 -12.54
C GLU A 282 -4.51 -22.28 -13.35
N ARG A 283 -3.46 -21.58 -13.78
CA ARG A 283 -3.58 -20.31 -14.49
C ARG A 283 -4.24 -20.46 -15.85
N ILE A 284 -3.87 -21.49 -16.62
CA ILE A 284 -4.53 -21.80 -17.89
C ILE A 284 -6.00 -22.15 -17.66
N THR A 285 -6.30 -22.99 -16.66
CA THR A 285 -7.69 -23.37 -16.33
C THR A 285 -8.51 -22.14 -15.98
N ARG A 286 -8.00 -21.26 -15.11
CA ARG A 286 -8.65 -20.00 -14.74
C ARG A 286 -8.91 -19.11 -15.96
N ALA A 287 -7.94 -18.98 -16.86
CA ALA A 287 -8.09 -18.17 -18.07
C ALA A 287 -9.08 -18.77 -19.09
N ILE A 288 -9.15 -20.11 -19.23
CA ILE A 288 -10.20 -20.79 -20.02
C ILE A 288 -11.59 -20.52 -19.43
N LEU A 289 -11.69 -20.56 -18.10
CA LEU A 289 -12.93 -20.32 -17.35
C LEU A 289 -13.24 -18.84 -17.11
N THR A 290 -12.52 -17.92 -17.75
CA THR A 290 -12.81 -16.48 -17.68
C THR A 290 -13.79 -16.08 -18.79
N CYS A 291 -14.79 -15.27 -18.47
CA CYS A 291 -15.76 -14.74 -19.42
C CYS A 291 -15.12 -13.76 -20.43
N ASP A 292 -15.50 -13.87 -21.71
CA ASP A 292 -15.00 -12.99 -22.79
C ASP A 292 -15.45 -11.53 -22.65
N GLU A 293 -16.46 -11.25 -21.82
CA GLU A 293 -17.13 -9.95 -21.75
C GLU A 293 -16.87 -9.24 -20.41
N CYS A 294 -17.24 -9.82 -19.25
CA CYS A 294 -16.97 -9.19 -17.94
C CYS A 294 -15.70 -9.66 -17.23
N GLY A 295 -15.01 -10.68 -17.75
CA GLY A 295 -13.81 -11.22 -17.09
C GLY A 295 -14.09 -11.95 -15.77
N HIS A 296 -15.35 -12.23 -15.44
CA HIS A 296 -15.71 -13.07 -14.29
C HIS A 296 -15.40 -14.54 -14.56
N LEU A 297 -15.10 -15.28 -13.49
CA LEU A 297 -14.99 -16.73 -13.56
C LEU A 297 -16.35 -17.36 -13.84
N THR A 298 -16.30 -18.43 -14.63
CA THR A 298 -17.45 -19.17 -15.16
C THR A 298 -17.46 -20.60 -14.62
N HIS A 299 -18.59 -21.28 -14.79
CA HIS A 299 -18.73 -22.70 -14.50
C HIS A 299 -18.73 -23.51 -15.78
N ILE A 300 -18.23 -24.76 -15.77
CA ILE A 300 -18.40 -25.65 -16.91
C ILE A 300 -19.81 -26.25 -16.85
N LEU A 301 -20.62 -25.95 -17.87
CA LEU A 301 -21.96 -26.47 -18.06
C LEU A 301 -21.91 -27.88 -18.67
N SER A 302 -21.10 -28.09 -19.70
CA SER A 302 -20.91 -29.41 -20.30
C SER A 302 -19.55 -29.56 -20.97
N LYS A 303 -19.09 -30.80 -21.05
CA LYS A 303 -17.80 -31.19 -21.64
C LYS A 303 -18.05 -32.18 -22.78
N ARG A 304 -17.57 -31.88 -23.99
CA ARG A 304 -17.66 -32.80 -25.15
C ARG A 304 -16.28 -33.11 -25.70
N LYS A 305 -15.82 -34.35 -25.47
CA LYS A 305 -14.52 -34.84 -25.95
C LYS A 305 -14.68 -35.56 -27.29
N SER A 306 -13.87 -35.17 -28.27
CA SER A 306 -13.67 -35.88 -29.54
C SER A 306 -12.22 -36.33 -29.67
N SER A 307 -11.90 -37.12 -30.70
CA SER A 307 -10.52 -37.58 -30.95
C SER A 307 -9.54 -36.43 -31.26
N LYS A 308 -10.02 -35.30 -31.77
CA LYS A 308 -9.18 -34.16 -32.19
C LYS A 308 -9.26 -32.96 -31.27
N LYS A 309 -10.39 -32.75 -30.60
CA LYS A 309 -10.61 -31.59 -29.74
C LYS A 309 -11.60 -31.86 -28.61
N VAL A 310 -11.51 -31.06 -27.58
CA VAL A 310 -12.47 -30.97 -26.48
C VAL A 310 -13.16 -29.62 -26.59
N ASN A 311 -14.48 -29.63 -26.46
CA ASN A 311 -15.26 -28.40 -26.32
C ASN A 311 -15.80 -28.32 -24.89
N PHE A 312 -15.50 -27.22 -24.21
CA PHE A 312 -16.14 -26.87 -22.94
C PHE A 312 -17.22 -25.85 -23.21
N GLN A 313 -18.43 -26.13 -22.75
CA GLN A 313 -19.48 -25.12 -22.64
C GLN A 313 -19.35 -24.52 -21.26
N ILE A 314 -19.02 -23.25 -21.17
CA ILE A 314 -18.92 -22.53 -19.91
C ILE A 314 -20.10 -21.58 -19.75
N ILE A 315 -20.43 -21.19 -18.53
CA ILE A 315 -21.50 -20.23 -18.25
C ILE A 315 -21.03 -19.08 -17.38
N CYS A 316 -21.19 -17.87 -17.92
CA CYS A 316 -21.04 -16.63 -17.19
C CYS A 316 -22.38 -16.25 -16.52
N PRO A 317 -22.37 -15.88 -15.23
CA PRO A 317 -23.57 -15.38 -14.56
C PRO A 317 -24.26 -14.23 -15.30
N ILE A 318 -23.52 -13.40 -16.03
CA ILE A 318 -24.05 -12.21 -16.69
C ILE A 318 -24.36 -12.50 -18.17
N HIS A 319 -23.39 -13.05 -18.90
CA HIS A 319 -23.41 -13.14 -20.36
C HIS A 319 -23.86 -14.50 -20.90
N GLY A 320 -24.13 -15.47 -20.02
CA GLY A 320 -24.62 -16.79 -20.39
C GLY A 320 -23.57 -17.73 -20.96
N VAL A 321 -24.01 -18.62 -21.86
CA VAL A 321 -23.22 -19.77 -22.31
C VAL A 321 -22.21 -19.40 -23.38
N MET A 322 -20.96 -19.81 -23.20
CA MET A 322 -19.84 -19.60 -24.11
C MET A 322 -19.15 -20.93 -24.45
N GLN A 323 -18.46 -20.98 -25.58
CA GLN A 323 -17.68 -22.17 -26.00
C GLN A 323 -16.19 -21.93 -25.82
N ARG A 324 -15.49 -22.97 -25.38
CA ARG A 324 -14.03 -23.05 -25.31
C ARG A 324 -13.54 -24.30 -26.01
N GLU A 325 -12.48 -24.19 -26.79
CA GLU A 325 -11.88 -25.34 -27.47
C GLU A 325 -10.47 -25.63 -26.94
N ALA A 326 -10.13 -26.89 -26.72
CA ALA A 326 -8.76 -27.28 -26.34
C ALA A 326 -8.40 -28.66 -26.91
N PRO A 327 -7.11 -29.02 -26.97
CA PRO A 327 -6.68 -30.36 -27.34
C PRO A 327 -7.09 -31.40 -26.29
N PRO A 328 -7.23 -32.70 -26.66
CA PRO A 328 -7.59 -33.77 -25.73
C PRO A 328 -6.66 -33.91 -24.51
N THR A 329 -5.40 -33.51 -24.63
CA THR A 329 -4.39 -33.51 -23.55
C THR A 329 -4.73 -32.55 -22.42
N ILE A 330 -5.42 -31.45 -22.72
CA ILE A 330 -5.79 -30.39 -21.76
C ILE A 330 -7.06 -30.74 -20.97
N PHE A 331 -7.83 -31.73 -21.43
CA PHE A 331 -9.11 -32.11 -20.83
C PHE A 331 -8.99 -32.47 -19.35
N ASN A 332 -8.03 -33.34 -19.02
CA ASN A 332 -7.83 -33.82 -17.65
C ASN A 332 -7.36 -32.64 -16.79
N ILE A 333 -6.39 -31.86 -17.27
CA ILE A 333 -5.86 -30.68 -16.59
C ILE A 333 -6.98 -29.70 -16.19
N VAL A 334 -7.82 -29.30 -17.15
CA VAL A 334 -8.93 -28.38 -16.86
C VAL A 334 -9.93 -29.01 -15.88
N SER A 335 -10.20 -30.31 -15.99
CA SER A 335 -11.16 -30.98 -15.11
C SER A 335 -10.65 -31.11 -13.69
N ASP A 336 -9.37 -31.43 -13.49
CA ASP A 336 -8.76 -31.61 -12.17
C ASP A 336 -8.63 -30.29 -11.40
N TYR A 337 -8.41 -29.18 -12.11
CA TYR A 337 -8.26 -27.85 -11.51
C TYR A 337 -9.56 -27.05 -11.44
N GLU A 338 -10.59 -27.40 -12.22
CA GLU A 338 -11.89 -26.73 -12.18
C GLU A 338 -12.47 -26.73 -10.75
N GLU A 339 -12.40 -27.86 -10.06
CA GLU A 339 -12.99 -28.04 -8.73
C GLU A 339 -12.27 -27.24 -7.65
N LYS A 340 -10.98 -26.93 -7.86
CA LYS A 340 -10.16 -26.14 -6.92
C LYS A 340 -10.37 -24.63 -7.03
N ILE A 341 -11.05 -24.15 -8.08
CA ILE A 341 -11.21 -22.71 -8.33
C ILE A 341 -12.34 -22.16 -7.48
N ASP A 342 -12.00 -21.24 -6.57
CA ASP A 342 -13.00 -20.41 -5.91
C ASP A 342 -13.65 -19.44 -6.90
N ARG A 343 -14.97 -19.56 -7.04
CA ARG A 343 -15.81 -18.76 -7.93
C ARG A 343 -16.67 -17.75 -7.17
N LEU A 344 -16.74 -17.85 -5.85
CA LEU A 344 -17.60 -17.01 -5.03
C LEU A 344 -17.34 -15.52 -5.28
N PRO A 345 -16.09 -15.01 -5.33
CA PRO A 345 -15.84 -13.60 -5.63
C PRO A 345 -16.42 -13.14 -6.99
N SER A 346 -16.41 -14.01 -7.99
CA SER A 346 -16.97 -13.70 -9.32
C SER A 346 -18.50 -13.76 -9.33
N ILE A 347 -19.08 -14.74 -8.63
CA ILE A 347 -20.53 -14.85 -8.41
C ILE A 347 -21.04 -13.59 -7.70
N VAL A 348 -20.37 -13.19 -6.62
CA VAL A 348 -20.68 -12.01 -5.83
C VAL A 348 -20.63 -10.72 -6.64
N ARG A 349 -19.54 -10.51 -7.40
CA ARG A 349 -19.43 -9.35 -8.29
C ARG A 349 -20.57 -9.32 -9.31
N SER A 350 -21.01 -10.49 -9.77
CA SER A 350 -22.15 -10.57 -10.69
C SER A 350 -23.47 -10.10 -10.07
N LEU A 351 -23.63 -10.14 -8.73
CA LEU A 351 -24.83 -9.67 -8.03
C LEU A 351 -24.93 -8.13 -7.92
N SER A 352 -24.15 -7.41 -8.73
CA SER A 352 -24.25 -5.96 -8.91
C SER A 352 -24.91 -5.62 -10.26
N CYS A 353 -25.72 -4.57 -10.29
CA CYS A 353 -26.37 -4.09 -11.50
C CYS A 353 -25.35 -3.49 -12.48
N GLU A 354 -25.29 -3.99 -13.71
CA GLU A 354 -24.32 -3.56 -14.74
C GLU A 354 -24.49 -2.09 -15.17
N LYS A 355 -25.66 -1.49 -14.91
CA LYS A 355 -25.96 -0.10 -15.29
C LYS A 355 -25.67 0.92 -14.20
N CYS A 356 -25.81 0.55 -12.92
CA CYS A 356 -25.69 1.50 -11.81
C CYS A 356 -24.90 0.98 -10.60
N ASN A 357 -24.29 -0.21 -10.69
CA ASN A 357 -23.52 -0.88 -9.64
C ASN A 357 -24.23 -1.07 -8.28
N MET A 358 -25.55 -0.87 -8.23
CA MET A 358 -26.34 -1.16 -7.03
C MET A 358 -26.49 -2.68 -6.83
N PRO A 359 -26.56 -3.16 -5.59
CA PRO A 359 -26.89 -4.55 -5.30
C PRO A 359 -28.22 -4.94 -5.96
N LEU A 360 -28.25 -6.18 -6.42
CA LEU A 360 -29.42 -6.80 -7.03
C LEU A 360 -30.25 -7.51 -5.96
N ALA A 361 -31.56 -7.38 -6.05
CA ALA A 361 -32.51 -8.17 -5.28
C ALA A 361 -33.08 -9.28 -6.15
N LEU A 362 -33.36 -10.42 -5.52
CA LEU A 362 -33.98 -11.56 -6.17
C LEU A 362 -35.46 -11.30 -6.39
N ARG A 363 -35.95 -11.65 -7.58
CA ARG A 363 -37.38 -11.63 -7.90
C ARG A 363 -37.95 -13.00 -8.12
N ASP A 364 -37.23 -13.82 -8.86
CA ASP A 364 -37.67 -15.15 -9.27
C ASP A 364 -36.47 -16.05 -9.55
N VAL A 365 -36.66 -17.35 -9.44
CA VAL A 365 -35.65 -18.38 -9.77
C VAL A 365 -36.33 -19.46 -10.59
N GLU A 366 -35.93 -19.55 -11.86
CA GLU A 366 -36.51 -20.52 -12.79
C GLU A 366 -35.43 -21.46 -13.33
N GLU A 367 -35.73 -22.75 -13.46
CA GLU A 367 -34.89 -23.66 -14.23
C GLU A 367 -35.32 -23.66 -15.70
N ARG A 368 -34.46 -23.12 -16.58
CA ARG A 368 -34.74 -23.04 -18.02
C ARG A 368 -33.55 -23.52 -18.84
N ARG A 369 -33.82 -24.43 -19.78
CA ARG A 369 -32.82 -24.95 -20.75
C ARG A 369 -31.58 -25.57 -20.09
N GLY A 370 -31.76 -26.20 -18.93
CA GLY A 370 -30.67 -26.79 -18.16
C GLY A 370 -29.77 -25.76 -17.48
N LEU A 371 -30.29 -24.56 -17.20
CA LEU A 371 -29.67 -23.48 -16.44
C LEU A 371 -30.61 -23.05 -15.33
N ILE A 372 -30.07 -22.53 -14.23
CA ILE A 372 -30.84 -21.81 -13.23
C ILE A 372 -30.75 -20.31 -13.55
N GLU A 373 -31.90 -19.69 -13.83
CA GLU A 373 -32.03 -18.26 -14.10
C GLU A 373 -32.57 -17.54 -12.86
N PHE A 374 -31.77 -16.63 -12.33
CA PHE A 374 -32.17 -15.71 -11.27
C PHE A 374 -32.62 -14.42 -11.94
N ASP A 375 -33.92 -14.15 -11.90
CA ASP A 375 -34.44 -12.85 -12.31
C ASP A 375 -34.19 -11.86 -11.18
N VAL A 376 -33.46 -10.80 -11.50
CA VAL A 376 -32.95 -9.84 -10.52
C VAL A 376 -33.29 -8.42 -10.91
N GLU A 377 -33.47 -7.57 -9.91
CA GLU A 377 -33.79 -6.15 -10.09
C GLU A 377 -33.02 -5.30 -9.08
N CYS A 378 -32.49 -4.16 -9.52
CA CYS A 378 -31.93 -3.18 -8.59
C CYS A 378 -32.98 -2.13 -8.21
N ARG A 379 -32.72 -1.35 -7.15
CA ARG A 379 -33.63 -0.28 -6.68
C ARG A 379 -34.01 0.77 -7.73
N ASN A 380 -33.22 0.93 -8.78
CA ASN A 380 -33.51 1.87 -9.88
C ASN A 380 -34.43 1.25 -10.94
N GLY A 381 -34.97 0.04 -10.71
CA GLY A 381 -35.84 -0.68 -11.65
C GLY A 381 -35.09 -1.33 -12.82
N HIS A 382 -33.75 -1.39 -12.78
CA HIS A 382 -33.00 -2.10 -13.81
C HIS A 382 -33.11 -3.61 -13.55
N ARG A 383 -33.74 -4.30 -14.49
CA ARG A 383 -33.86 -5.75 -14.48
C ARG A 383 -32.72 -6.41 -15.24
N GLY A 384 -32.32 -7.58 -14.76
CA GLY A 384 -31.34 -8.43 -15.39
C GLY A 384 -31.59 -9.89 -15.03
N LYS A 385 -30.80 -10.77 -15.62
CA LYS A 385 -30.78 -12.20 -15.30
C LYS A 385 -29.41 -12.58 -14.78
N ARG A 386 -29.35 -13.53 -13.84
CA ARG A 386 -28.11 -14.21 -13.47
C ARG A 386 -28.23 -15.70 -13.74
N LEU A 387 -27.26 -16.24 -14.49
CA LEU A 387 -27.34 -17.57 -15.06
C LEU A 387 -26.32 -18.52 -14.39
N PHE A 388 -26.80 -19.60 -13.80
CA PHE A 388 -25.97 -20.58 -13.10
C PHE A 388 -26.17 -21.98 -13.65
N ARG A 389 -25.18 -22.86 -13.42
CA ARG A 389 -25.34 -24.28 -13.74
C ARG A 389 -26.32 -24.93 -12.74
N PRO A 390 -27.10 -25.94 -13.14
CA PRO A 390 -27.81 -26.79 -12.19
C PRO A 390 -26.82 -27.52 -11.29
N GLY A 391 -27.23 -27.81 -10.05
CA GLY A 391 -26.38 -28.52 -9.09
C GLY A 391 -25.17 -27.71 -8.64
N LEU A 392 -25.33 -26.40 -8.43
CA LEU A 392 -24.40 -25.67 -7.56
C LEU A 392 -24.35 -26.35 -6.20
N ASP A 393 -23.17 -26.41 -5.60
CA ASP A 393 -23.02 -26.95 -4.26
C ASP A 393 -23.81 -26.11 -3.24
N THR A 394 -24.28 -26.77 -2.19
CA THR A 394 -25.15 -26.16 -1.18
C THR A 394 -24.51 -24.95 -0.53
N GLU A 395 -23.19 -24.99 -0.27
CA GLU A 395 -22.44 -23.89 0.35
C GLU A 395 -22.49 -22.63 -0.53
N THR A 396 -22.17 -22.76 -1.82
CA THR A 396 -22.27 -21.66 -2.78
C THR A 396 -23.69 -21.09 -2.89
N LEU A 397 -24.71 -21.96 -2.88
CA LEU A 397 -26.11 -21.51 -2.91
C LEU A 397 -26.50 -20.77 -1.62
N VAL A 398 -26.09 -21.27 -0.46
CA VAL A 398 -26.33 -20.64 0.84
C VAL A 398 -25.73 -19.24 0.87
N ASP A 399 -24.46 -19.09 0.48
CA ASP A 399 -23.79 -17.78 0.48
C ASP A 399 -24.38 -16.80 -0.53
N LEU A 400 -24.85 -17.31 -1.67
CA LEU A 400 -25.58 -16.52 -2.64
C LEU A 400 -26.92 -16.03 -2.07
N TYR A 401 -27.66 -16.89 -1.36
CA TYR A 401 -28.93 -16.51 -0.74
C TYR A 401 -28.80 -15.60 0.47
N LYS A 402 -27.74 -15.72 1.28
CA LYS A 402 -27.45 -14.77 2.38
C LYS A 402 -27.47 -13.32 1.88
N ARG A 403 -26.99 -13.08 0.66
CA ARG A 403 -26.96 -11.75 0.02
C ARG A 403 -28.33 -11.27 -0.46
N PHE A 404 -29.27 -12.19 -0.67
CA PHE A 404 -30.65 -11.87 -1.04
C PHE A 404 -31.61 -11.75 0.16
N TYR A 405 -31.16 -12.06 1.39
CA TYR A 405 -31.91 -11.82 2.63
C TYR A 405 -31.96 -10.34 3.04
N GLN A 406 -32.09 -9.43 2.07
CA GLN A 406 -32.22 -7.99 2.29
C GLN A 406 -33.41 -7.46 1.50
N CYS A 407 -34.24 -6.64 2.16
CA CYS A 407 -35.40 -6.05 1.53
C CYS A 407 -34.95 -5.12 0.38
N PRO A 408 -35.50 -5.27 -0.84
CA PRO A 408 -35.15 -4.42 -1.98
C PRO A 408 -35.46 -2.93 -1.77
N GLU A 409 -36.36 -2.62 -0.83
CA GLU A 409 -36.88 -1.27 -0.58
C GLU A 409 -36.19 -0.57 0.61
N CYS A 410 -36.08 -1.21 1.79
CA CYS A 410 -35.41 -0.61 2.98
C CYS A 410 -34.03 -1.18 3.31
N TYR A 411 -33.58 -2.26 2.68
CA TYR A 411 -32.34 -2.98 3.03
C TYR A 411 -32.30 -3.60 4.45
N GLU A 412 -33.42 -3.56 5.18
CA GLU A 412 -33.57 -4.36 6.38
C GLU A 412 -33.51 -5.84 6.04
N GLN A 413 -32.96 -6.63 6.95
CA GLN A 413 -32.86 -8.07 6.76
C GLN A 413 -34.25 -8.69 6.69
N LEU A 414 -34.47 -9.55 5.69
CA LEU A 414 -35.73 -10.26 5.54
C LEU A 414 -35.82 -11.39 6.55
N ASP A 415 -37.02 -11.59 7.08
CA ASP A 415 -37.36 -12.74 7.91
C ASP A 415 -37.91 -13.88 7.05
N LEU A 416 -37.68 -15.14 7.42
CA LEU A 416 -38.23 -16.30 6.74
C LEU A 416 -39.49 -16.76 7.47
N VAL A 417 -40.65 -16.62 6.82
CA VAL A 417 -41.94 -16.95 7.45
C VAL A 417 -42.20 -18.45 7.40
N TYR A 418 -42.12 -19.04 6.21
CA TYR A 418 -42.25 -20.47 6.01
C TYR A 418 -41.71 -20.90 4.64
N VAL A 419 -41.41 -22.19 4.54
CA VAL A 419 -41.18 -22.92 3.28
C VAL A 419 -42.25 -24.00 3.19
N GLU A 420 -43.10 -23.92 2.18
CA GLU A 420 -44.18 -24.88 1.93
C GLU A 420 -43.76 -25.83 0.78
N PRO A 421 -43.57 -27.13 1.05
CA PRO A 421 -43.12 -28.07 0.04
C PRO A 421 -44.14 -28.25 -1.08
N GLY A 422 -43.70 -28.21 -2.32
CA GLY A 422 -44.52 -28.49 -3.49
C GLY A 422 -44.02 -29.69 -4.30
N ALA A 423 -44.76 -30.04 -5.36
CA ALA A 423 -44.42 -31.20 -6.20
C ALA A 423 -43.26 -30.95 -7.18
N ARG A 424 -43.00 -29.69 -7.53
CA ARG A 424 -41.95 -29.26 -8.48
C ARG A 424 -41.15 -28.07 -7.96
N GLU A 425 -41.83 -27.14 -7.33
CA GLU A 425 -41.28 -25.93 -6.72
C GLU A 425 -41.81 -25.84 -5.30
N ASP A 426 -40.94 -25.44 -4.37
CA ASP A 426 -41.29 -25.12 -3.00
C ASP A 426 -41.60 -23.64 -2.91
N ARG A 427 -42.64 -23.30 -2.13
CA ARG A 427 -43.05 -21.92 -1.93
C ARG A 427 -42.35 -21.35 -0.70
N VAL A 428 -41.48 -20.37 -0.93
CA VAL A 428 -40.74 -19.65 0.10
C VAL A 428 -41.38 -18.29 0.34
N VAL A 429 -41.74 -17.99 1.57
CA VAL A 429 -42.30 -16.69 1.96
C VAL A 429 -41.38 -15.97 2.92
N GLN A 430 -40.89 -14.80 2.50
CA GLN A 430 -40.08 -13.89 3.29
C GLN A 430 -40.90 -12.66 3.69
N LEU A 431 -40.54 -12.02 4.81
CA LEU A 431 -41.24 -10.85 5.33
C LEU A 431 -40.26 -9.72 5.64
N CYS A 432 -40.55 -8.54 5.09
CA CYS A 432 -40.02 -7.29 5.61
C CYS A 432 -41.03 -6.69 6.59
N SER A 433 -40.56 -6.24 7.75
CA SER A 433 -41.39 -5.56 8.75
C SER A 433 -42.04 -4.26 8.24
N ILE A 434 -41.49 -3.64 7.20
CA ILE A 434 -41.96 -2.38 6.62
C ILE A 434 -42.75 -2.61 5.32
N HIS A 435 -42.21 -3.39 4.39
CA HIS A 435 -42.71 -3.50 3.02
C HIS A 435 -43.55 -4.76 2.75
N GLY A 436 -43.73 -5.62 3.75
CA GLY A 436 -44.60 -6.79 3.66
C GLY A 436 -43.91 -8.02 3.07
N LYS A 437 -44.72 -8.92 2.48
CA LYS A 437 -44.30 -10.28 2.11
C LYS A 437 -43.73 -10.36 0.69
N PHE A 438 -42.66 -11.13 0.55
CA PHE A 438 -42.07 -11.56 -0.70
C PHE A 438 -42.30 -13.06 -0.85
N VAL A 439 -42.78 -13.50 -2.01
CA VAL A 439 -43.14 -14.90 -2.27
C VAL A 439 -42.35 -15.38 -3.47
N PHE A 440 -41.67 -16.51 -3.32
CA PHE A 440 -40.88 -17.14 -4.37
C PHE A 440 -41.34 -18.59 -4.52
N ASP A 441 -41.56 -19.04 -5.74
CA ASP A 441 -41.83 -20.44 -6.07
C ASP A 441 -40.57 -20.98 -6.76
N ILE A 442 -39.74 -21.75 -6.03
CA ILE A 442 -38.37 -22.08 -6.48
C ILE A 442 -38.05 -23.56 -6.31
N PRO A 443 -37.01 -24.11 -6.97
CA PRO A 443 -36.64 -25.51 -6.82
C PRO A 443 -36.39 -25.94 -5.35
N PRO A 444 -36.72 -27.19 -4.95
CA PRO A 444 -36.62 -27.62 -3.55
C PRO A 444 -35.21 -27.55 -2.92
N ASP A 445 -34.17 -27.79 -3.72
CA ASP A 445 -32.77 -27.65 -3.31
C ASP A 445 -32.41 -26.18 -3.03
N HIS A 446 -32.92 -25.26 -3.85
CA HIS A 446 -32.80 -23.82 -3.65
C HIS A 446 -33.58 -23.33 -2.41
N ALA A 447 -34.80 -23.82 -2.20
CA ALA A 447 -35.59 -23.52 -1.00
C ALA A 447 -34.89 -24.00 0.27
N ARG A 448 -34.29 -25.19 0.24
CA ARG A 448 -33.47 -25.71 1.34
C ARG A 448 -32.24 -24.84 1.60
N ALA A 449 -31.55 -24.38 0.55
CA ALA A 449 -30.42 -23.46 0.71
C ALA A 449 -30.84 -22.11 1.29
N MET A 450 -32.01 -21.58 0.90
CA MET A 450 -32.58 -20.37 1.51
C MET A 450 -32.90 -20.55 2.99
N GLN A 451 -33.42 -21.71 3.39
CA GLN A 451 -33.65 -22.03 4.81
C GLN A 451 -32.33 -22.06 5.59
N ILE A 452 -31.33 -22.78 5.09
CA ILE A 452 -30.01 -22.86 5.75
C ILE A 452 -29.36 -21.47 5.86
N ALA A 453 -29.42 -20.67 4.79
CA ALA A 453 -28.90 -19.30 4.80
C ALA A 453 -29.58 -18.43 5.88
N TYR A 454 -30.90 -18.59 6.06
CA TYR A 454 -31.61 -17.91 7.13
C TYR A 454 -31.16 -18.39 8.51
N ASP A 455 -31.08 -19.71 8.72
CA ASP A 455 -30.69 -20.31 9.99
C ASP A 455 -29.28 -19.88 10.40
N GLU A 456 -28.33 -19.82 9.45
CA GLU A 456 -26.97 -19.32 9.67
C GLU A 456 -26.97 -17.84 10.03
N LEU A 457 -27.75 -17.00 9.33
CA LEU A 457 -27.88 -15.59 9.65
C LEU A 457 -28.50 -15.36 11.04
N GLN A 458 -29.42 -16.23 11.50
CA GLN A 458 -29.96 -16.17 12.85
C GLN A 458 -28.96 -16.69 13.89
N ALA A 459 -28.23 -17.76 13.57
CA ALA A 459 -27.16 -18.29 14.41
C ALA A 459 -26.09 -17.22 14.65
N ASP A 460 -25.68 -16.50 13.60
CA ASP A 460 -24.69 -15.43 13.69
C ASP A 460 -25.20 -14.21 14.48
N LYS A 461 -26.51 -13.92 14.48
CA LYS A 461 -27.12 -12.94 15.39
C LYS A 461 -27.15 -13.42 16.85
N SER A 462 -27.31 -14.72 17.06
CA SER A 462 -27.44 -15.32 18.39
C SER A 462 -26.11 -15.61 19.07
N LYS A 463 -25.02 -15.73 18.30
CA LYS A 463 -23.65 -15.82 18.84
C LYS A 463 -23.34 -14.51 19.59
N PRO A 464 -23.13 -14.56 20.91
CA PRO A 464 -22.52 -13.44 21.61
C PRO A 464 -21.14 -13.19 20.96
N PRO A 465 -20.66 -11.93 20.90
CA PRO A 465 -19.28 -11.69 20.50
C PRO A 465 -18.37 -12.58 21.34
N ALA A 466 -17.48 -13.34 20.68
CA ALA A 466 -16.58 -14.25 21.39
C ALA A 466 -15.68 -13.42 22.32
N GLU A 467 -15.76 -13.68 23.63
CA GLU A 467 -14.82 -13.10 24.59
C GLU A 467 -13.40 -13.58 24.25
N ALA A 468 -12.52 -12.63 23.98
CA ALA A 468 -11.10 -12.89 23.77
C ALA A 468 -10.48 -13.49 25.05
N PRO A 469 -9.45 -14.35 24.94
CA PRO A 469 -8.71 -14.82 26.11
C PRO A 469 -8.16 -13.61 26.90
N GLU A 470 -8.51 -13.53 28.18
CA GLU A 470 -8.07 -12.45 29.06
C GLU A 470 -6.54 -12.32 29.04
N PRO A 471 -5.97 -11.15 28.69
CA PRO A 471 -4.55 -10.90 28.89
C PRO A 471 -4.24 -10.92 30.39
N GLU A 472 -3.16 -11.60 30.77
CA GLU A 472 -2.67 -11.66 32.15
C GLU A 472 -2.56 -10.25 32.73
N SER A 473 -3.31 -10.00 33.79
CA SER A 473 -3.40 -8.70 34.45
C SER A 473 -2.03 -8.24 34.95
N PRO A 474 -1.52 -7.05 34.54
CA PRO A 474 -0.39 -6.44 35.19
C PRO A 474 -0.76 -5.99 36.61
N ILE A 475 0.15 -6.25 37.54
CA ILE A 475 0.06 -5.97 38.98
C ILE A 475 -0.32 -4.50 39.22
N THR A 476 -1.53 -4.28 39.71
CA THR A 476 -2.04 -2.99 40.16
C THR A 476 -1.44 -2.64 41.52
N LEU A 477 -0.60 -1.60 41.57
CA LEU A 477 -0.31 -0.89 42.81
C LEU A 477 -1.53 -0.02 43.15
N GLU A 478 -2.21 -0.38 44.23
CA GLU A 478 -3.29 0.39 44.83
C GLU A 478 -2.77 1.77 45.26
N VAL A 479 -3.40 2.82 44.75
CA VAL A 479 -3.40 4.14 45.39
C VAL A 479 -4.85 4.49 45.69
N GLU A 480 -5.11 4.59 46.98
CA GLU A 480 -6.38 4.90 47.62
C GLU A 480 -7.03 6.16 47.01
N ALA A 481 -8.27 6.01 46.53
CA ALA A 481 -9.13 7.13 46.20
C ALA A 481 -9.98 7.49 47.42
N GLU A 482 -9.68 8.62 48.04
CA GLU A 482 -10.55 9.31 49.00
C GLU A 482 -11.41 10.39 48.28
N PRO A 483 -12.48 10.90 48.93
CA PRO A 483 -13.83 10.86 48.38
C PRO A 483 -14.24 12.06 47.52
N ILE A 484 -15.36 11.85 46.82
CA ILE A 484 -16.16 12.82 46.08
C ILE A 484 -16.48 14.04 46.96
N ILE A 485 -15.89 15.19 46.63
CA ILE A 485 -16.22 16.48 47.22
C ILE A 485 -17.36 17.14 46.42
N SER A 486 -18.31 17.66 47.19
CA SER A 486 -19.49 18.42 46.82
C SER A 486 -19.22 19.60 45.87
N ALA A 487 -20.27 20.09 45.21
CA ALA A 487 -20.21 21.28 44.36
C ALA A 487 -19.69 22.50 45.13
N GLU A 488 -18.39 22.82 44.98
CA GLU A 488 -17.76 23.92 45.68
C GLU A 488 -18.05 25.27 45.00
N SER A 489 -18.62 26.19 45.78
CA SER A 489 -18.58 27.62 45.51
C SER A 489 -17.15 28.12 45.70
N GLY A 490 -16.42 28.38 44.62
CA GLY A 490 -15.01 28.79 44.70
C GLY A 490 -14.39 29.19 43.36
N VAL A 491 -13.09 29.48 43.35
CA VAL A 491 -12.36 29.76 42.10
C VAL A 491 -12.02 28.44 41.41
N LYS A 492 -12.55 28.23 40.20
CA LYS A 492 -12.30 27.02 39.40
C LYS A 492 -11.26 27.31 38.33
N VAL A 493 -10.27 26.42 38.21
CA VAL A 493 -9.25 26.51 37.16
C VAL A 493 -9.40 25.37 36.17
N MET A 494 -9.38 25.70 34.89
CA MET A 494 -9.41 24.75 33.77
C MET A 494 -8.26 25.04 32.82
N ARG A 495 -7.91 24.09 31.97
CA ARG A 495 -6.78 24.18 31.05
C ARG A 495 -7.13 23.61 29.69
N GLY A 496 -6.44 24.08 28.66
CA GLY A 496 -6.50 23.51 27.32
C GLY A 496 -5.28 23.91 26.51
N CYS A 497 -4.95 23.15 25.48
CA CYS A 497 -3.87 23.46 24.57
C CYS A 497 -4.35 23.23 23.14
N GLU A 498 -4.00 24.13 22.23
CA GLU A 498 -4.34 24.03 20.81
C GLU A 498 -3.10 24.28 19.96
N ILE A 499 -2.94 23.56 18.85
CA ILE A 499 -1.83 23.77 17.92
C ILE A 499 -2.29 24.70 16.80
N VAL A 500 -1.72 25.89 16.74
CA VAL A 500 -2.13 26.93 15.77
C VAL A 500 -0.93 27.37 14.95
N GLY A 501 -0.78 26.85 13.74
CA GLY A 501 0.32 27.23 12.84
C GLY A 501 1.70 26.73 13.30
N GLY A 502 1.76 25.52 13.87
CA GLY A 502 3.02 24.88 14.27
C GLY A 502 3.57 25.33 15.63
N LYS A 503 2.76 26.02 16.44
CA LYS A 503 3.03 26.42 17.83
C LYS A 503 1.89 25.97 18.74
N PHE A 504 2.18 25.74 20.00
CA PHE A 504 1.21 25.30 21.01
C PHE A 504 0.72 26.50 21.81
N ASP A 505 -0.57 26.78 21.74
CA ASP A 505 -1.24 27.82 22.52
C ASP A 505 -1.91 27.17 23.75
N TYR A 506 -1.20 27.17 24.87
CA TYR A 506 -1.68 26.68 26.16
C TYR A 506 -2.46 27.77 26.89
N LYS A 507 -3.71 27.51 27.25
CA LYS A 507 -4.61 28.45 27.93
C LYS A 507 -5.01 27.91 29.29
N VAL A 508 -4.91 28.75 30.31
CA VAL A 508 -5.41 28.47 31.65
C VAL A 508 -6.63 29.36 31.89
N LYS A 509 -7.81 28.78 32.02
CA LYS A 509 -9.05 29.51 32.29
C LYS A 509 -9.31 29.54 33.79
N VAL A 510 -9.29 30.74 34.36
CA VAL A 510 -9.63 31.00 35.77
C VAL A 510 -11.04 31.55 35.82
N LEU A 511 -11.96 30.81 36.44
CA LEU A 511 -13.37 31.15 36.60
C LEU A 511 -13.63 31.45 38.08
N ASN A 512 -14.15 32.65 38.37
CA ASN A 512 -14.48 33.05 39.73
C ASN A 512 -15.95 32.71 40.03
N ASN A 513 -16.22 31.53 40.59
CA ASN A 513 -17.54 31.18 41.11
C ASN A 513 -17.68 31.50 42.61
N SER A 514 -16.74 32.24 43.19
CA SER A 514 -16.89 32.74 44.56
C SER A 514 -17.90 33.89 44.60
N GLY A 515 -18.46 34.18 45.77
CA GLY A 515 -19.39 35.29 45.97
C GLY A 515 -18.74 36.67 45.95
N TYR A 516 -17.41 36.77 45.74
CA TYR A 516 -16.65 38.03 45.85
C TYR A 516 -15.66 38.21 44.70
N VAL A 517 -15.19 39.44 44.49
CA VAL A 517 -14.16 39.75 43.49
C VAL A 517 -12.80 39.24 43.97
N ILE A 518 -12.02 38.63 43.08
CA ILE A 518 -10.63 38.24 43.35
C ILE A 518 -9.68 39.18 42.62
N THR A 519 -8.53 39.46 43.24
CA THR A 519 -7.52 40.39 42.71
C THR A 519 -6.14 39.76 42.62
N ASN A 520 -5.24 40.43 41.91
CA ASN A 520 -3.83 40.01 41.74
C ASN A 520 -3.70 38.54 41.29
N VAL A 521 -4.53 38.13 40.34
CA VAL A 521 -4.52 36.77 39.81
C VAL A 521 -3.28 36.59 38.94
N THR A 522 -2.36 35.72 39.34
CA THR A 522 -1.16 35.38 38.58
C THR A 522 -1.25 33.94 38.10
N VAL A 523 -0.94 33.71 36.83
CA VAL A 523 -0.80 32.38 36.25
C VAL A 523 0.66 32.18 35.89
N SER A 524 1.28 31.12 36.40
CA SER A 524 2.69 30.81 36.20
C SER A 524 2.88 29.44 35.58
N ILE A 525 3.73 29.33 34.56
CA ILE A 525 4.23 28.06 34.05
C ILE A 525 5.42 27.63 34.90
N VAL A 526 5.24 26.52 35.63
CA VAL A 526 6.23 25.99 36.58
C VAL A 526 7.21 25.05 35.88
N ALA A 527 6.70 24.17 35.01
CA ALA A 527 7.51 23.21 34.28
C ALA A 527 6.88 22.90 32.92
N TYR A 528 7.74 22.62 31.94
CA TYR A 528 7.38 22.15 30.60
C TYR A 528 8.59 21.40 30.01
N PRO A 529 8.42 20.59 28.95
CA PRO A 529 9.52 19.83 28.36
C PRO A 529 10.46 20.75 27.57
N LEU A 530 11.43 21.33 28.28
CA LEU A 530 12.42 22.29 27.78
C LEU A 530 13.30 21.75 26.64
N ASP A 531 13.41 20.43 26.52
CA ASP A 531 14.23 19.78 25.52
C ASP A 531 13.57 19.76 24.14
N CYS A 532 12.25 19.96 24.05
CA CYS A 532 11.48 19.94 22.80
C CYS A 532 10.54 21.15 22.62
N LEU A 533 10.40 22.02 23.63
CA LEU A 533 9.59 23.24 23.58
C LEU A 533 10.38 24.45 24.08
N GLU A 534 10.11 25.61 23.49
CA GLU A 534 10.56 26.93 23.94
C GLU A 534 9.35 27.81 24.24
N LEU A 535 9.29 28.40 25.44
CA LEU A 535 8.21 29.33 25.80
C LEU A 535 8.44 30.71 25.19
N ALA A 536 7.42 31.24 24.52
CA ALA A 536 7.44 32.59 23.94
C ALA A 536 7.09 33.65 25.00
N GLY A 537 8.10 34.40 25.44
CA GLY A 537 7.92 35.53 26.34
C GLY A 537 7.94 35.13 27.82
N GLU A 538 7.13 35.80 28.64
CA GLU A 538 7.13 35.62 30.09
C GLU A 538 6.40 34.33 30.52
N ASN A 539 6.96 33.64 31.52
CA ASN A 539 6.37 32.46 32.16
C ASN A 539 5.30 32.79 33.19
N VAL A 540 5.09 34.07 33.50
CA VAL A 540 4.06 34.54 34.43
C VAL A 540 3.18 35.57 33.72
N LYS A 541 1.87 35.46 33.88
CA LYS A 541 0.91 36.47 33.43
C LYS A 541 0.04 36.91 34.59
N SER A 542 -0.06 38.22 34.79
CA SER A 542 -0.86 38.83 35.86
C SER A 542 -2.16 39.46 35.33
N ILE A 543 -3.21 39.34 36.13
CA ILE A 543 -4.53 39.93 35.91
C ILE A 543 -4.90 40.66 37.18
N SER A 544 -5.24 41.94 37.06
CA SER A 544 -5.55 42.79 38.22
C SER A 544 -6.79 42.32 38.98
N ARG A 545 -7.86 41.92 38.29
CA ARG A 545 -9.14 41.53 38.91
C ARG A 545 -9.99 40.58 38.05
N ILE A 546 -10.77 39.72 38.70
CA ILE A 546 -11.83 38.91 38.08
C ILE A 546 -13.13 39.04 38.88
N GLU A 547 -14.17 39.57 38.24
CA GLU A 547 -15.50 39.78 38.83
C GLU A 547 -16.21 38.46 39.18
N VAL A 548 -17.22 38.53 40.05
CA VAL A 548 -18.08 37.40 40.41
C VAL A 548 -18.77 36.81 39.17
N GLY A 549 -18.65 35.50 38.96
CA GLY A 549 -19.13 34.79 37.77
C GLY A 549 -18.29 35.05 36.51
N GLY A 550 -17.28 35.93 36.59
CA GLY A 550 -16.39 36.27 35.49
C GLY A 550 -15.27 35.24 35.29
N PHE A 551 -14.65 35.28 34.10
CA PHE A 551 -13.47 34.48 33.82
C PHE A 551 -12.40 35.25 33.05
N ARG A 552 -11.16 34.75 33.13
CA ARG A 552 -10.03 35.17 32.31
C ARG A 552 -9.24 33.95 31.86
N SER A 553 -8.66 34.02 30.67
CA SER A 553 -7.92 32.91 30.07
C SER A 553 -6.55 33.35 29.57
N PRO A 554 -5.54 33.53 30.44
CA PRO A 554 -4.16 33.74 30.02
C PRO A 554 -3.70 32.64 29.06
N GLN A 555 -3.05 33.05 27.97
CA GLN A 555 -2.50 32.18 26.95
C GLN A 555 -0.98 32.21 26.98
N PHE A 556 -0.33 31.06 26.95
CA PHE A 556 1.12 30.88 26.82
C PHE A 556 1.39 30.16 25.50
N THR A 557 2.34 30.67 24.74
CA THR A 557 2.67 30.12 23.42
C THR A 557 4.00 29.39 23.52
N PHE A 558 4.04 28.11 23.16
CA PHE A 558 5.26 27.31 23.08
C PHE A 558 5.60 27.04 21.61
N TYR A 559 6.87 27.21 21.26
CA TYR A 559 7.42 26.84 19.97
C TYR A 559 8.13 25.49 20.07
N PRO A 560 7.78 24.50 19.24
CA PRO A 560 8.52 23.25 19.18
C PRO A 560 9.93 23.49 18.61
N SER A 561 10.92 22.88 19.25
CA SER A 561 12.31 22.86 18.78
C SER A 561 12.70 21.52 18.12
N LYS A 562 11.85 20.49 18.26
CA LYS A 562 11.98 19.16 17.66
C LYS A 562 10.71 18.77 16.91
N ASP A 563 10.79 17.71 16.10
CA ASP A 563 9.64 17.17 15.35
C ASP A 563 8.76 16.21 16.17
N CYS A 564 9.20 15.85 17.38
CA CYS A 564 8.39 15.13 18.36
C CYS A 564 8.37 15.95 19.65
N VAL A 565 7.16 16.23 20.14
CA VAL A 565 6.93 16.87 21.43
C VAL A 565 6.15 15.93 22.31
N GLN A 566 6.79 15.51 23.40
CA GLN A 566 6.16 14.73 24.45
C GLN A 566 6.55 15.28 25.82
N GLY A 567 5.57 15.61 26.66
CA GLY A 567 5.83 16.02 28.03
C GLY A 567 4.64 16.68 28.71
N LYS A 568 4.82 17.08 29.97
CA LYS A 568 3.76 17.70 30.78
C LYS A 568 4.05 19.19 30.96
N VAL A 569 3.03 20.02 30.73
CA VAL A 569 3.02 21.43 31.15
C VAL A 569 2.35 21.51 32.52
N VAL A 570 3.07 22.04 33.49
CA VAL A 570 2.62 22.25 34.87
C VAL A 570 2.50 23.76 35.09
N ALA A 571 1.34 24.19 35.57
CA ALA A 571 1.06 25.59 35.83
C ALA A 571 0.44 25.78 37.23
N THR A 572 0.57 26.97 37.77
CA THR A 572 -0.07 27.38 39.03
C THR A 572 -0.84 28.67 38.84
N VAL A 573 -1.93 28.82 39.59
CA VAL A 573 -2.71 30.06 39.66
C VAL A 573 -2.70 30.55 41.09
N SER A 574 -2.18 31.76 41.33
CA SER A 574 -2.28 32.41 42.63
C SER A 574 -3.21 33.62 42.55
N TYR A 575 -3.95 33.92 43.60
CA TYR A 575 -4.84 35.09 43.68
C TYR A 575 -5.02 35.56 45.11
N ILE A 576 -5.44 36.81 45.27
CA ILE A 576 -5.83 37.39 46.56
C ILE A 576 -7.35 37.48 46.62
N ASP A 577 -7.93 36.92 47.68
CA ASP A 577 -9.38 36.97 47.92
C ASP A 577 -9.81 38.29 48.57
N PHE A 578 -11.10 38.41 48.90
CA PHE A 578 -11.67 39.61 49.53
C PHE A 578 -11.22 39.81 51.00
N LEU A 579 -10.58 38.82 51.62
CA LEU A 579 -10.02 38.86 52.96
C LEU A 579 -8.51 39.18 52.95
N ASP A 580 -7.97 39.55 51.80
CA ASP A 580 -6.54 39.80 51.56
C ASP A 580 -5.66 38.55 51.81
N GLN A 581 -6.23 37.35 51.64
CA GLN A 581 -5.50 36.08 51.75
C GLN A 581 -5.02 35.62 50.37
N LEU A 582 -3.74 35.23 50.31
CA LEU A 582 -3.14 34.65 49.11
C LEU A 582 -3.49 33.16 49.02
N HIS A 583 -4.17 32.80 47.94
CA HIS A 583 -4.46 31.41 47.58
C HIS A 583 -3.59 30.99 46.40
N THR A 584 -3.18 29.72 46.36
CA THR A 584 -2.49 29.13 45.20
C THR A 584 -3.12 27.79 44.86
N ILE A 585 -3.58 27.67 43.62
CA ILE A 585 -4.19 26.47 43.06
C ILE A 585 -3.20 25.87 42.06
N SER A 586 -2.83 24.62 42.27
CA SER A 586 -2.09 23.85 41.27
C SER A 586 -3.01 23.49 40.12
N VAL A 587 -2.62 23.84 38.89
CA VAL A 587 -3.35 23.41 37.70
C VAL A 587 -2.96 21.97 37.43
N GLU A 588 -3.95 21.10 37.27
CA GLU A 588 -3.70 19.72 36.91
C GLU A 588 -2.80 19.67 35.65
N PRO A 589 -1.78 18.81 35.58
CA PRO A 589 -0.84 18.82 34.46
C PRO A 589 -1.53 18.60 33.11
N TYR A 590 -1.04 19.26 32.06
CA TYR A 590 -1.48 19.03 30.70
C TYR A 590 -0.42 18.24 29.94
N LEU A 591 -0.78 17.07 29.42
CA LEU A 591 0.11 16.24 28.64
C LEU A 591 0.07 16.71 27.17
N ILE A 592 1.21 17.21 26.68
CA ILE A 592 1.40 17.48 25.26
C ILE A 592 2.01 16.24 24.64
N ARG A 593 1.35 15.69 23.63
CA ARG A 593 1.85 14.66 22.71
C ARG A 593 1.51 15.14 21.31
N SER A 594 2.52 15.41 20.51
CA SER A 594 2.35 15.81 19.11
C SER A 594 3.57 15.42 18.30
N VAL A 595 3.37 14.52 17.35
CA VAL A 595 4.31 14.27 16.24
C VAL A 595 3.63 14.65 14.92
N CYS A 596 2.41 14.16 14.68
CA CYS A 596 1.77 14.27 13.36
C CYS A 596 1.59 15.73 12.89
N ASP A 597 1.30 16.67 13.79
CA ASP A 597 1.15 18.09 13.44
C ASP A 597 2.49 18.78 13.08
N LEU A 598 3.61 18.15 13.43
CA LEU A 598 4.96 18.60 13.17
C LEU A 598 5.59 17.89 11.96
N LEU A 599 4.82 17.02 11.28
CA LEU A 599 5.23 16.35 10.06
C LEU A 599 4.77 17.10 8.80
N GLN A 600 5.51 16.89 7.72
CA GLN A 600 5.18 17.36 6.38
C GLN A 600 5.02 16.14 5.45
N PRO A 601 3.87 16.00 4.76
CA PRO A 601 3.65 14.88 3.85
C PRO A 601 4.55 15.00 2.63
N THR A 602 5.26 13.93 2.30
CA THR A 602 6.18 13.91 1.15
C THR A 602 5.79 12.82 0.16
N LYS A 603 5.61 13.18 -1.11
CA LYS A 603 5.23 12.23 -2.15
C LYS A 603 6.38 11.26 -2.46
N LYS A 604 6.12 9.96 -2.37
CA LYS A 604 7.04 8.88 -2.77
C LYS A 604 6.26 7.81 -3.53
N THR A 605 6.94 7.12 -4.45
CA THR A 605 6.41 5.90 -5.10
C THR A 605 6.67 4.69 -4.22
N SER A 606 5.88 3.62 -4.29
CA SER A 606 6.09 2.37 -3.51
C SER A 606 7.53 1.85 -3.58
N GLN A 607 8.12 1.82 -4.78
CA GLN A 607 9.53 1.41 -4.94
C GLN A 607 10.49 2.33 -4.17
N ALA A 608 10.30 3.65 -4.22
CA ALA A 608 11.13 4.58 -3.47
C ALA A 608 10.93 4.44 -1.96
N PHE A 609 9.72 4.10 -1.52
CA PHE A 609 9.38 3.85 -0.13
C PHE A 609 10.11 2.61 0.40
N ASP A 610 10.04 1.47 -0.30
CA ASP A 610 10.72 0.23 0.10
C ASP A 610 12.24 0.44 0.29
N LEU A 611 12.83 1.27 -0.57
CA LEU A 611 14.25 1.61 -0.51
C LEU A 611 14.60 2.58 0.62
N ILE A 612 13.63 3.34 1.13
CA ILE A 612 13.80 4.20 2.30
C ILE A 612 13.72 3.34 3.58
N LEU A 613 12.80 2.36 3.63
CA LEU A 613 12.61 1.51 4.80
C LEU A 613 13.87 0.76 5.24
N THR A 614 14.75 0.37 4.31
CA THR A 614 15.96 -0.43 4.60
C THR A 614 16.98 0.25 5.52
N GLY A 615 16.85 1.56 5.76
CA GLY A 615 17.75 2.33 6.61
C GLY A 615 17.08 3.03 7.79
N LEU A 616 15.83 2.70 8.08
CA LEU A 616 15.07 3.28 9.18
C LEU A 616 14.99 2.31 10.36
N GLU A 617 15.03 2.86 11.57
CA GLU A 617 14.71 2.08 12.76
C GLU A 617 13.21 1.82 12.82
N LYS A 618 12.83 0.68 13.38
CA LYS A 618 11.45 0.16 13.36
C LYS A 618 10.93 -0.04 14.77
N THR A 619 9.68 0.35 15.00
CA THR A 619 8.89 -0.02 16.18
C THR A 619 7.49 -0.38 15.72
N GLN A 620 6.81 -1.30 16.43
CA GLN A 620 5.46 -1.72 16.07
C GLN A 620 4.62 -1.94 17.32
N GLN A 621 3.31 -1.76 17.18
CA GLN A 621 2.31 -2.08 18.18
C GLN A 621 1.12 -2.75 17.50
N GLU A 622 0.49 -3.67 18.22
CA GLU A 622 -0.69 -4.41 17.79
C GLU A 622 -1.81 -4.12 18.80
N GLN A 623 -3.02 -3.93 18.30
CA GLN A 623 -4.20 -3.61 19.11
C GLN A 623 -5.44 -4.28 18.52
N ASP A 624 -6.24 -4.88 19.39
CA ASP A 624 -7.57 -5.38 19.03
C ASP A 624 -8.58 -4.24 19.15
N LEU A 625 -9.41 -4.07 18.12
CA LEU A 625 -10.39 -3.00 18.02
C LEU A 625 -11.78 -3.56 17.69
N ASP A 626 -12.79 -3.02 18.36
CA ASP A 626 -14.22 -3.36 18.15
C ASP A 626 -14.82 -2.64 16.94
N TRP A 627 -14.12 -2.76 15.81
CA TRP A 627 -14.53 -2.22 14.52
C TRP A 627 -14.42 -3.28 13.43
N ASN A 628 -15.26 -3.15 12.39
CA ASN A 628 -15.11 -3.94 11.17
C ASN A 628 -13.78 -3.58 10.46
N ALA A 629 -13.06 -4.60 9.98
CA ALA A 629 -11.73 -4.44 9.38
C ALA A 629 -11.74 -3.52 8.14
N LYS A 630 -12.79 -3.59 7.31
CA LYS A 630 -12.96 -2.75 6.11
C LYS A 630 -13.29 -1.30 6.46
N VAL A 631 -14.10 -1.10 7.51
CA VAL A 631 -14.36 0.25 8.04
C VAL A 631 -13.09 0.86 8.59
N LEU A 632 -12.30 0.10 9.36
CA LEU A 632 -10.99 0.56 9.84
C LEU A 632 -10.01 0.87 8.73
N PHE A 633 -9.98 0.05 7.67
CA PHE A 633 -9.16 0.34 6.50
C PHE A 633 -9.57 1.65 5.83
N THR A 634 -10.88 1.88 5.68
CA THR A 634 -11.41 3.15 5.16
C THR A 634 -11.07 4.32 6.10
N LYS A 635 -11.14 4.14 7.42
CA LYS A 635 -10.73 5.15 8.41
C LYS A 635 -9.24 5.46 8.24
N ALA A 636 -8.40 4.45 8.12
CA ALA A 636 -6.95 4.57 7.97
C ALA A 636 -6.56 5.39 6.73
N GLU A 637 -7.21 5.14 5.58
CA GLU A 637 -6.99 5.91 4.34
C GLU A 637 -7.30 7.41 4.52
N MET A 638 -8.25 7.76 5.38
CA MET A 638 -8.62 9.14 5.68
C MET A 638 -7.75 9.75 6.80
N ILE A 639 -7.36 8.96 7.79
CA ILE A 639 -6.60 9.41 8.96
C ILE A 639 -5.18 9.82 8.56
N LEU A 640 -4.48 9.01 7.75
CA LEU A 640 -3.08 9.30 7.39
C LEU A 640 -2.88 10.69 6.77
N PRO A 641 -3.67 11.14 5.77
CA PRO A 641 -3.61 12.50 5.27
C PRO A 641 -3.88 13.57 6.33
N THR A 642 -4.86 13.36 7.22
CA THR A 642 -5.15 14.32 8.30
C THR A 642 -4.03 14.42 9.33
N LYS A 643 -3.22 13.36 9.45
CA LYS A 643 -2.02 13.28 10.28
C LYS A 643 -0.73 13.63 9.52
N ASN A 644 -0.86 14.35 8.39
CA ASN A 644 0.26 14.83 7.58
C ASN A 644 1.15 13.73 6.99
N PHE A 645 0.62 12.52 6.80
CA PHE A 645 1.28 11.48 6.01
C PHE A 645 0.76 11.47 4.58
N HIS A 646 1.68 11.29 3.63
CA HIS A 646 1.31 10.96 2.27
C HIS A 646 1.09 9.44 2.15
N VAL A 647 -0.10 9.03 1.73
CA VAL A 647 -0.38 7.62 1.41
C VAL A 647 0.41 7.25 0.15
N VAL A 648 1.33 6.31 0.30
CA VAL A 648 2.23 5.82 -0.76
C VAL A 648 1.49 4.80 -1.62
N ASP A 649 0.86 3.83 -0.97
CA ASP A 649 -0.02 2.84 -1.60
C ASP A 649 -0.91 2.17 -0.56
N THR A 650 -1.93 1.49 -1.08
CA THR A 650 -2.92 0.73 -0.34
C THR A 650 -3.10 -0.61 -1.04
N GLU A 651 -3.14 -1.69 -0.26
CA GLU A 651 -3.37 -3.05 -0.75
C GLU A 651 -4.45 -3.69 0.12
N GLU A 652 -5.48 -4.25 -0.50
CA GLU A 652 -6.53 -5.01 0.18
C GLU A 652 -6.71 -6.36 -0.50
N HIS A 653 -6.92 -7.40 0.30
CA HIS A 653 -7.25 -8.72 -0.16
C HIS A 653 -8.13 -9.44 0.85
N ILE A 654 -8.94 -10.37 0.37
CA ILE A 654 -9.79 -11.22 1.20
C ILE A 654 -9.29 -12.65 1.02
N LEU A 655 -8.86 -13.29 2.10
CA LEU A 655 -8.36 -14.66 2.11
C LEU A 655 -9.14 -15.45 3.16
N ALA A 656 -9.77 -16.54 2.76
CA ALA A 656 -10.50 -17.45 3.66
C ALA A 656 -11.54 -16.75 4.58
N GLY A 657 -12.20 -15.70 4.09
CA GLY A 657 -13.19 -14.94 4.86
C GLY A 657 -12.60 -13.88 5.81
N GLU A 658 -11.28 -13.72 5.83
CA GLU A 658 -10.60 -12.62 6.51
C GLU A 658 -10.27 -11.51 5.52
N PHE A 659 -10.62 -10.28 5.87
CA PHE A 659 -10.14 -9.07 5.24
C PHE A 659 -8.73 -8.78 5.75
N ILE A 660 -7.80 -8.52 4.84
CA ILE A 660 -6.43 -8.07 5.14
C ILE A 660 -6.15 -6.84 4.29
N GLY A 661 -5.91 -5.72 4.96
CA GLY A 661 -5.60 -4.44 4.34
C GLY A 661 -4.28 -3.88 4.85
N THR A 662 -3.42 -3.45 3.95
CA THR A 662 -2.15 -2.77 4.25
C THR A 662 -2.15 -1.36 3.66
N ILE A 663 -1.79 -0.36 4.46
CA ILE A 663 -1.70 1.04 4.04
C ILE A 663 -0.32 1.56 4.45
N ARG A 664 0.40 2.14 3.49
CA ARG A 664 1.74 2.70 3.70
C ARG A 664 1.70 4.22 3.63
N GLY A 665 2.21 4.88 4.68
CA GLY A 665 2.27 6.33 4.80
C GLY A 665 3.71 6.85 4.92
N TYR A 666 3.99 8.01 4.35
CA TYR A 666 5.32 8.64 4.42
C TYR A 666 5.26 10.13 4.72
N ALA A 667 6.15 10.60 5.59
CA ALA A 667 6.32 11.99 5.95
C ALA A 667 7.78 12.33 6.31
N GLU A 668 8.08 13.62 6.38
CA GLU A 668 9.36 14.15 6.87
C GLU A 668 9.08 15.19 7.96
N GLY A 669 9.90 15.24 9.01
CA GLY A 669 9.78 16.24 10.07
C GLY A 669 9.90 17.68 9.53
N LYS A 670 9.09 18.62 10.03
CA LYS A 670 9.12 20.02 9.56
C LYS A 670 10.46 20.69 9.87
N TYR A 671 11.05 20.41 11.04
CA TYR A 671 12.22 21.09 11.59
C TYR A 671 13.53 20.33 11.33
N THR A 672 13.60 19.05 11.67
CA THR A 672 14.81 18.23 11.52
C THR A 672 14.95 17.65 10.12
N LYS A 673 13.85 17.55 9.36
CA LYS A 673 13.77 16.81 8.09
C LYS A 673 14.00 15.31 8.23
N ASN A 674 13.98 14.78 9.45
CA ASN A 674 14.07 13.35 9.70
C ASN A 674 12.90 12.62 9.04
N LYS A 675 13.20 11.48 8.41
CA LYS A 675 12.20 10.67 7.71
C LYS A 675 11.36 9.87 8.70
N VAL A 676 10.06 9.80 8.45
CA VAL A 676 9.11 8.95 9.17
C VAL A 676 8.22 8.22 8.17
N ALA A 677 8.13 6.91 8.32
CA ALA A 677 7.29 6.02 7.54
C ALA A 677 6.36 5.26 8.49
N VAL A 678 5.16 4.95 8.02
CA VAL A 678 4.20 4.12 8.76
C VAL A 678 3.65 3.04 7.86
N VAL A 679 3.49 1.84 8.39
CA VAL A 679 2.84 0.71 7.75
C VAL A 679 1.72 0.26 8.68
N ILE A 680 0.49 0.39 8.23
CA ILE A 680 -0.70 -0.01 8.98
C ILE A 680 -1.23 -1.26 8.32
N MET A 681 -1.25 -2.37 9.05
CA MET A 681 -1.88 -3.60 8.64
C MET A 681 -3.14 -3.81 9.47
N ILE A 682 -4.26 -4.11 8.81
CA ILE A 682 -5.56 -4.32 9.43
C ILE A 682 -6.03 -5.69 8.98
N CYS A 683 -6.31 -6.59 9.92
CA CYS A 683 -6.89 -7.89 9.62
C CYS A 683 -8.10 -8.17 10.49
N GLY A 684 -9.05 -8.94 9.96
CA GLY A 684 -10.22 -9.39 10.71
C GLY A 684 -11.27 -10.02 9.80
N PRO A 685 -12.32 -10.64 10.35
CA PRO A 685 -13.36 -11.26 9.54
C PRO A 685 -14.06 -10.22 8.65
N GLU A 686 -14.33 -10.56 7.38
CA GLU A 686 -14.90 -9.61 6.39
C GLU A 686 -16.20 -8.95 6.89
N ASN A 687 -17.07 -9.74 7.52
CA ASN A 687 -18.34 -9.29 8.10
C ASN A 687 -18.30 -9.20 9.63
N GLY A 688 -17.10 -9.23 10.22
CA GLY A 688 -16.89 -9.18 11.67
C GLY A 688 -16.99 -7.77 12.24
N ARG A 689 -17.11 -7.67 13.56
CA ARG A 689 -17.05 -6.41 14.32
C ARG A 689 -15.75 -6.23 15.11
N HIS A 690 -14.83 -7.18 14.98
CA HIS A 690 -13.54 -7.13 15.64
C HIS A 690 -12.46 -7.23 14.58
N SER A 691 -11.39 -6.50 14.78
CA SER A 691 -10.23 -6.55 13.91
C SER A 691 -8.98 -6.22 14.69
N VAL A 692 -7.88 -6.75 14.20
CA VAL A 692 -6.55 -6.49 14.72
C VAL A 692 -5.91 -5.45 13.84
N ILE A 693 -5.45 -4.36 14.45
CA ILE A 693 -4.62 -3.37 13.79
C ILE A 693 -3.19 -3.51 14.27
N LYS A 694 -2.26 -3.57 13.33
CA LYS A 694 -0.83 -3.51 13.57
C LYS A 694 -0.27 -2.26 12.94
N VAL A 695 0.16 -1.33 13.79
CA VAL A 695 0.79 -0.06 13.39
C VAL A 695 2.30 -0.21 13.55
N GLU A 696 3.01 -0.14 12.44
CA GLU A 696 4.46 -0.12 12.40
C GLU A 696 4.93 1.28 12.02
N ALA A 697 5.72 1.92 12.90
CA ALA A 697 6.38 3.18 12.61
C ALA A 697 7.87 2.94 12.39
N LEU A 698 8.41 3.57 11.34
CA LEU A 698 9.82 3.56 11.03
C LEU A 698 10.34 4.98 10.89
N GLY A 699 11.57 5.25 11.35
CA GLY A 699 12.13 6.59 11.23
C GLY A 699 13.61 6.68 11.57
N GLU A 700 14.17 7.86 11.30
CA GLU A 700 15.58 8.19 11.60
C GLU A 700 15.78 8.63 13.07
N ASP A 701 14.71 9.00 13.75
CA ASP A 701 14.71 9.35 15.17
C ASP A 701 13.74 8.46 15.94
N ILE A 702 14.32 7.59 16.76
CA ILE A 702 13.64 6.58 17.56
C ILE A 702 12.61 7.21 18.49
N SER A 703 12.88 8.42 19.00
CA SER A 703 12.01 9.10 19.96
C SER A 703 10.66 9.51 19.35
N MET A 704 10.56 9.55 18.02
CA MET A 704 9.31 9.86 17.31
C MET A 704 8.40 8.64 17.18
N LEU A 705 8.96 7.41 17.20
CA LEU A 705 8.23 6.21 16.81
C LEU A 705 7.10 5.84 17.79
N PRO A 706 7.34 5.75 19.12
CA PRO A 706 6.27 5.42 20.06
C PRO A 706 5.13 6.44 20.04
N THR A 707 5.45 7.73 20.04
CA THR A 707 4.44 8.80 20.00
C THR A 707 3.65 8.80 18.69
N THR A 708 4.28 8.47 17.55
CA THR A 708 3.59 8.33 16.27
C THR A 708 2.61 7.15 16.30
N ILE A 709 3.04 6.02 16.86
CA ILE A 709 2.22 4.81 17.00
C ILE A 709 1.02 5.13 17.89
N ASP A 710 1.25 5.68 19.09
CA ASP A 710 0.21 6.04 20.05
C ASP A 710 -0.83 6.98 19.41
N GLU A 711 -0.40 8.05 18.73
CA GLU A 711 -1.31 9.00 18.09
C GLU A 711 -2.17 8.37 16.99
N LEU A 712 -1.58 7.48 16.19
CA LEU A 712 -2.31 6.78 15.14
C LEU A 712 -3.26 5.75 15.73
N ALA A 713 -2.82 4.95 16.70
CA ALA A 713 -3.64 3.96 17.40
C ALA A 713 -4.85 4.60 18.10
N ASP A 714 -4.63 5.66 18.89
CA ASP A 714 -5.70 6.40 19.57
C ASP A 714 -6.71 6.99 18.56
N THR A 715 -6.22 7.52 17.43
CA THR A 715 -7.09 8.08 16.39
C THR A 715 -7.89 6.98 15.67
N MET A 716 -7.31 5.79 15.49
CA MET A 716 -7.98 4.65 14.85
C MET A 716 -9.13 4.11 15.68
N ASP A 717 -9.01 4.12 17.00
CA ASP A 717 -10.11 3.73 17.89
C ASP A 717 -11.22 4.81 17.95
N SER A 718 -10.87 6.08 17.75
CA SER A 718 -11.81 7.19 17.81
C SER A 718 -12.86 7.21 16.68
N TRP A 719 -14.03 7.83 16.95
CA TRP A 719 -15.07 8.05 15.95
C TRP A 719 -14.70 9.22 15.03
N VAL A 720 -14.52 8.94 13.74
CA VAL A 720 -14.20 9.94 12.71
C VAL A 720 -15.18 9.89 11.55
N CYS A 721 -15.32 10.98 10.82
CA CYS A 721 -16.08 11.02 9.58
C CYS A 721 -15.37 10.19 8.49
N LEU A 722 -16.02 9.13 7.99
CA LEU A 722 -15.45 8.24 6.96
C LEU A 722 -15.19 8.89 5.60
N ARG A 723 -15.61 10.14 5.39
CA ARG A 723 -15.34 10.88 4.16
C ARG A 723 -14.15 11.84 4.25
N CYS A 724 -13.90 12.42 5.42
CA CYS A 724 -12.90 13.48 5.59
C CYS A 724 -11.94 13.29 6.76
N GLY A 725 -12.09 12.21 7.54
CA GLY A 725 -11.23 11.88 8.68
C GLY A 725 -11.39 12.80 9.91
N ALA A 726 -12.34 13.74 9.89
CA ALA A 726 -12.51 14.68 11.00
C ALA A 726 -13.16 13.99 12.23
N PRO A 727 -12.72 14.30 13.46
CA PRO A 727 -13.28 13.70 14.67
C PRO A 727 -14.75 14.08 14.87
N LEU A 728 -15.51 13.16 15.45
CA LEU A 728 -16.91 13.38 15.84
C LEU A 728 -16.99 13.74 17.32
N GLU A 729 -17.85 14.70 17.65
CA GLU A 729 -18.12 15.07 19.04
C GLU A 729 -18.90 13.95 19.76
N PRO A 730 -18.79 13.81 21.09
CA PRO A 730 -19.51 12.79 21.86
C PRO A 730 -21.02 12.79 21.60
N GLU A 731 -21.63 13.97 21.51
CA GLU A 731 -23.06 14.15 21.19
C GLU A 731 -23.43 13.55 19.82
N GLN A 732 -22.54 13.71 18.83
CA GLN A 732 -22.72 13.17 17.49
C GLN A 732 -22.58 11.65 17.46
N VAL A 733 -21.68 11.10 18.28
CA VAL A 733 -21.51 9.65 18.45
C VAL A 733 -22.74 9.05 19.14
N GLU A 734 -23.28 9.71 20.16
CA GLU A 734 -24.54 9.30 20.79
C GLU A 734 -25.72 9.30 19.80
N GLU A 735 -25.84 10.33 18.96
CA GLU A 735 -26.87 10.41 17.92
C GLU A 735 -26.74 9.26 16.90
N ILE A 736 -25.52 8.97 16.44
CA ILE A 736 -25.22 7.81 15.58
C ILE A 736 -25.59 6.50 16.29
N GLY A 737 -25.26 6.35 17.57
CA GLY A 737 -25.62 5.18 18.37
C GLY A 737 -27.13 4.97 18.50
N ARG A 738 -27.90 6.07 18.54
CA ARG A 738 -29.37 6.06 18.48
C ARG A 738 -29.92 5.89 17.05
N ARG A 739 -29.06 5.56 16.08
CA ARG A 739 -29.35 5.38 14.66
C ARG A 739 -29.89 6.64 13.96
N LEU A 740 -29.62 7.82 14.51
CA LEU A 740 -29.99 9.09 13.89
C LEU A 740 -28.90 9.49 12.89
N PRO A 741 -29.28 9.98 11.69
CA PRO A 741 -28.32 10.51 10.74
C PRO A 741 -27.76 11.84 11.25
N ILE A 742 -26.44 11.98 11.28
CA ILE A 742 -25.79 13.25 11.60
C ILE A 742 -25.16 13.86 10.35
N ARG A 743 -24.92 15.17 10.36
CA ARG A 743 -24.09 15.82 9.33
C ARG A 743 -22.73 16.17 9.90
N CYS A 744 -21.67 15.74 9.21
CA CYS A 744 -20.31 16.14 9.56
C CYS A 744 -20.19 17.67 9.51
N LYS A 745 -19.73 18.29 10.60
CA LYS A 745 -19.57 19.76 10.70
C LYS A 745 -18.52 20.30 9.70
N TYR A 746 -17.58 19.45 9.28
CA TYR A 746 -16.46 19.83 8.42
C TYR A 746 -16.76 19.67 6.93
N CYS A 747 -17.31 18.52 6.51
CA CYS A 747 -17.53 18.21 5.09
C CYS A 747 -19.01 18.12 4.68
N THR A 748 -19.94 18.35 5.62
CA THR A 748 -21.40 18.27 5.44
C THR A 748 -21.96 16.90 5.02
N HIS A 749 -21.11 15.87 4.95
CA HIS A 749 -21.55 14.52 4.61
C HIS A 749 -22.49 13.97 5.68
N THR A 750 -23.56 13.31 5.25
CA THR A 750 -24.51 12.66 6.15
C THR A 750 -23.95 11.30 6.55
N LEU A 751 -23.73 11.11 7.84
CA LEU A 751 -23.19 9.90 8.43
C LEU A 751 -24.34 9.13 9.11
N THR A 752 -24.38 7.82 8.90
CA THR A 752 -25.32 6.91 9.55
C THR A 752 -24.55 5.76 10.16
N ILE A 753 -25.13 5.11 11.19
CA ILE A 753 -24.51 3.94 11.83
C ILE A 753 -24.21 2.82 10.82
N ALA A 754 -25.02 2.69 9.77
CA ALA A 754 -24.82 1.69 8.71
C ALA A 754 -23.47 1.85 8.00
N LEU A 755 -22.93 3.07 7.88
CA LEU A 755 -21.62 3.28 7.27
C LEU A 755 -20.46 2.75 8.14
N TYR A 756 -20.69 2.60 9.44
CA TYR A 756 -19.71 2.11 10.41
C TYR A 756 -19.89 0.62 10.75
N LEU A 757 -20.96 0.00 10.26
CA LEU A 757 -21.30 -1.42 10.48
C LEU A 757 -21.27 -2.26 9.18
N GLN A 758 -20.86 -1.67 8.05
CA GLN A 758 -20.54 -2.39 6.81
C GLN A 758 -19.30 -3.25 6.99
#